data_AF-A0AA41UIZ6-F1
#
_entry.id   AF-A0AA41UIZ6-F1
#
_cell.length_a   1.000
_cell.length_b   1.000
_cell.length_c   1.000
_cell.angle_alpha   90.00
_cell.angle_beta   90.00
_cell.angle_gamma   90.00
#
_symmetry.space_group_name_H-M   'P 1'
#
loop_
_entity.id
_entity.type
_entity.pdbx_description
1 polymer ?
#
loop_
_entity_poly.entity_id
_entity_poly.type
_entity_poly.pdbx_seq_one_letter_code
_entity_poly.pdbx_strand_id
1 'polypeptide(L)'
;MKTNIRHLRNIGISAHIDSGKTTLTERVLFYTQRIHAIHDVKGKDGVGATMDSMELERERGITIASAATYCQWKGHDINIIDTPGHVDFTIEVERSLRVLDGAILVLCSVGGVQSQSITVDHQMKRYNVPCIAFVNKCDRSGASPFRVIEQLKNKLAHNAVAMQIPIGLEADHQGVVDLVRMKALYFRGDNGETIEELEIPAELREMADEYREQLIDAATMFSDELTEAVLEEAPVTTEMLLGAIRAGVLQRQLTPVFMGSAYKNKGVQPLLDAVIDLLPSPKDVINQALDLNAEEAPVNLQPDNALPTVSLAFKLEDGQYGQLTYIRVYQGKLEKGDTVINVRTGKKLKIGRLVRMHADQMEDIPALGSGAIGAMFGVDCASGDTFVTPGVTLTMTSMYVPEPVISLAIAPKDHKSEINMSKALNRFSKEDPTFKTHVNDETGETIISGMGELHLDVYIERMRREYSAIVTTGAPQVAYRETITQRAEFDYIHKKQTGGSGQYGRVAGYIEPCSEADFIFDNQVTGGSVPTQYIPACEKGFRNCMAKGPKLEFPVTGIRVVLNDGASHSVDSSDMAFQAAARGAFIEVYPKAKPIVQEPIMKVVVETPAEYQGAVMGSLNQRRGMILGAQDEGVMCIIESQVPLAEMFGYATILRSLTQGKAQFTMEFAAYKQVPQSIAEEIAKKVAEKKQKVA
;
A
#
# COMPACT_ATOMS: atom_id res chain seq x y z
N MET A 1 13.80 -13.26 28.89
CA MET A 1 14.30 -14.35 28.02
C MET A 1 15.11 -13.73 26.88
N LYS A 2 16.30 -14.26 26.57
CA LYS A 2 17.06 -13.84 25.38
C LYS A 2 16.40 -14.50 24.16
N THR A 3 15.49 -13.81 23.48
CA THR A 3 14.96 -14.28 22.18
C THR A 3 16.15 -14.42 21.22
N ASN A 4 16.39 -15.64 20.73
CA ASN A 4 17.37 -15.85 19.69
C ASN A 4 16.79 -15.26 18.40
N ILE A 5 17.41 -14.22 17.85
CA ILE A 5 16.93 -13.54 16.65
C ILE A 5 16.77 -14.48 15.44
N ARG A 6 17.52 -15.59 15.38
CA ARG A 6 17.32 -16.62 14.34
C ARG A 6 15.96 -17.32 14.44
N HIS A 7 15.37 -17.32 15.62
CA HIS A 7 14.06 -17.93 15.87
C HIS A 7 12.90 -16.92 15.78
N LEU A 8 13.20 -15.67 15.41
CA LEU A 8 12.19 -14.65 15.17
C LEU A 8 11.75 -14.67 13.70
N ARG A 9 10.45 -14.53 13.45
CA ARG A 9 9.85 -14.34 12.13
C ARG A 9 8.94 -13.11 12.18
N ASN A 10 9.15 -12.16 11.27
CA ASN A 10 8.24 -11.04 11.08
C ASN A 10 7.54 -11.22 9.73
N ILE A 11 6.29 -11.68 9.76
CA ILE A 11 5.55 -12.03 8.56
C ILE A 11 4.28 -11.20 8.37
N GLY A 12 3.99 -10.86 7.12
CA GLY A 12 2.69 -10.30 6.73
C GLY A 12 1.80 -11.33 6.10
N ILE A 13 0.49 -11.23 6.31
CA ILE A 13 -0.50 -11.98 5.54
C ILE A 13 -1.17 -10.98 4.59
N SER A 14 -0.96 -11.17 3.29
CA SER A 14 -1.45 -10.26 2.24
C SER A 14 -2.18 -11.02 1.14
N ALA A 15 -3.24 -10.41 0.60
CA ALA A 15 -4.16 -11.07 -0.32
C ALA A 15 -5.16 -10.09 -0.91
N HIS A 16 -5.86 -10.50 -1.95
CA HIS A 16 -7.08 -9.86 -2.41
C HIS A 16 -8.22 -9.88 -1.35
N ILE A 17 -9.25 -9.05 -1.56
CA ILE A 17 -10.49 -9.01 -0.78
C ILE A 17 -11.16 -10.38 -0.79
N ASP A 18 -11.78 -10.78 0.31
CA ASP A 18 -12.46 -12.07 0.43
C ASP A 18 -11.56 -13.30 0.16
N SER A 19 -10.22 -13.23 0.08
CA SER A 19 -9.36 -14.43 -0.05
C SER A 19 -9.23 -15.25 1.24
N GLY A 20 -9.76 -14.76 2.37
CA GLY A 20 -9.76 -15.45 3.66
C GLY A 20 -8.50 -15.20 4.51
N LYS A 21 -7.91 -14.00 4.42
CA LYS A 21 -6.76 -13.59 5.26
C LYS A 21 -7.06 -13.68 6.75
N THR A 22 -8.08 -12.95 7.20
CA THR A 22 -8.50 -12.89 8.60
C THR A 22 -8.82 -14.28 9.14
N THR A 23 -9.52 -15.09 8.34
CA THR A 23 -9.80 -16.49 8.69
C THR A 23 -8.52 -17.30 8.86
N LEU A 24 -7.53 -17.15 7.97
CA LEU A 24 -6.24 -17.83 8.08
C LEU A 24 -5.50 -17.36 9.35
N THR A 25 -5.44 -16.06 9.60
CA THR A 25 -4.81 -15.47 10.79
C THR A 25 -5.43 -16.03 12.08
N GLU A 26 -6.75 -16.12 12.15
CA GLU A 26 -7.44 -16.75 13.28
C GLU A 26 -7.06 -18.21 13.48
N ARG A 27 -7.03 -19.02 12.39
CA ARG A 27 -6.63 -20.44 12.52
C ARG A 27 -5.19 -20.56 12.99
N VAL A 28 -4.30 -19.68 12.54
CA VAL A 28 -2.92 -19.63 13.04
C VAL A 28 -2.87 -19.33 14.54
N LEU A 29 -3.65 -18.36 15.02
CA LEU A 29 -3.74 -18.04 16.45
C LEU A 29 -4.33 -19.21 17.26
N PHE A 30 -5.28 -19.93 16.69
CA PHE A 30 -5.88 -21.10 17.34
C PHE A 30 -4.88 -22.24 17.50
N TYR A 31 -4.19 -22.63 16.42
CA TYR A 31 -3.22 -23.73 16.47
C TYR A 31 -1.98 -23.40 17.31
N THR A 32 -1.63 -22.11 17.41
CA THR A 32 -0.57 -21.64 18.33
C THR A 32 -1.07 -21.45 19.77
N GLN A 33 -2.29 -21.88 20.07
CA GLN A 33 -2.94 -21.83 21.39
C GLN A 33 -3.09 -20.41 21.96
N ARG A 34 -3.11 -19.40 21.09
CA ARG A 34 -3.30 -17.99 21.49
C ARG A 34 -4.77 -17.62 21.63
N ILE A 35 -5.66 -18.29 20.89
CA ILE A 35 -7.11 -18.18 21.06
C ILE A 35 -7.70 -19.55 21.37
N HIS A 36 -8.72 -19.60 22.22
CA HIS A 36 -9.35 -20.84 22.67
C HIS A 36 -10.59 -21.25 21.85
N ALA A 37 -11.13 -20.32 21.05
CA ALA A 37 -12.28 -20.52 20.20
C ALA A 37 -12.10 -19.75 18.89
N ILE A 38 -12.74 -20.22 17.82
CA ILE A 38 -12.60 -19.66 16.49
C ILE A 38 -13.93 -19.01 16.07
N HIS A 39 -13.87 -17.79 15.56
CA HIS A 39 -15.07 -17.01 15.23
C HIS A 39 -15.00 -16.50 13.79
N ASP A 40 -15.98 -16.85 12.96
CA ASP A 40 -15.94 -16.44 11.56
C ASP A 40 -16.34 -14.95 11.40
N VAL A 41 -15.68 -14.26 10.46
CA VAL A 41 -15.90 -12.83 10.13
C VAL A 41 -17.37 -12.49 9.86
N LYS A 42 -18.16 -13.45 9.34
CA LYS A 42 -19.61 -13.33 9.08
C LYS A 42 -20.40 -14.47 9.74
N GLY A 43 -19.95 -14.94 10.91
CA GLY A 43 -20.61 -15.99 11.67
C GLY A 43 -22.01 -15.58 12.17
N LYS A 44 -22.88 -16.56 12.41
CA LYS A 44 -24.22 -16.36 13.00
C LYS A 44 -24.19 -16.04 14.50
N ASP A 45 -23.02 -16.13 15.10
CA ASP A 45 -22.70 -15.88 16.50
C ASP A 45 -22.57 -14.38 16.83
N GLY A 46 -22.37 -13.52 15.84
CA GLY A 46 -22.35 -12.06 16.01
C GLY A 46 -21.13 -11.51 16.78
N VAL A 47 -20.17 -12.37 17.13
CA VAL A 47 -18.94 -12.01 17.84
C VAL A 47 -17.89 -11.43 16.87
N GLY A 48 -17.82 -11.96 15.65
CA GLY A 48 -16.85 -11.56 14.62
C GLY A 48 -15.44 -12.06 14.91
N ALA A 49 -14.54 -11.94 13.93
CA ALA A 49 -13.15 -12.36 14.11
C ALA A 49 -12.42 -11.45 15.11
N THR A 50 -11.53 -12.03 15.92
CA THR A 50 -10.74 -11.34 16.96
C THR A 50 -9.82 -10.27 16.38
N MET A 51 -9.36 -10.46 15.14
CA MET A 51 -8.48 -9.53 14.43
C MET A 51 -9.20 -8.26 13.93
N ASP A 52 -10.51 -8.34 13.72
CA ASP A 52 -11.34 -7.19 13.32
C ASP A 52 -11.80 -6.48 14.60
N SER A 53 -10.93 -5.63 15.14
CA SER A 53 -11.15 -4.94 16.41
C SER A 53 -12.13 -3.77 16.30
N MET A 54 -12.24 -3.15 15.12
CA MET A 54 -13.16 -2.05 14.91
C MET A 54 -14.57 -2.57 14.62
N GLU A 55 -15.60 -1.94 15.19
CA GLU A 55 -17.00 -2.27 14.88
C GLU A 55 -17.31 -2.19 13.39
N LEU A 56 -16.71 -1.22 12.70
CA LEU A 56 -16.80 -1.02 11.25
C LEU A 56 -16.26 -2.21 10.43
N GLU A 57 -15.17 -2.83 10.90
CA GLU A 57 -14.58 -4.00 10.26
C GLU A 57 -15.53 -5.20 10.37
N ARG A 58 -16.13 -5.41 11.56
CA ARG A 58 -17.12 -6.47 11.79
C ARG A 58 -18.41 -6.27 10.98
N GLU A 59 -18.92 -5.04 10.91
CA GLU A 59 -20.14 -4.72 10.16
C GLU A 59 -19.96 -4.93 8.64
N ARG A 60 -18.80 -4.52 8.10
CA ARG A 60 -18.52 -4.60 6.66
C ARG A 60 -17.86 -5.92 6.24
N GLY A 61 -17.28 -6.66 7.19
CA GLY A 61 -16.53 -7.89 6.96
C GLY A 61 -15.26 -7.67 6.15
N ILE A 62 -14.57 -6.53 6.36
CA ILE A 62 -13.30 -6.18 5.71
C ILE A 62 -12.31 -5.67 6.76
N THR A 63 -11.03 -5.99 6.58
CA THR A 63 -9.95 -5.43 7.39
C THR A 63 -9.58 -4.04 6.87
N ILE A 64 -9.62 -3.04 7.74
CA ILE A 64 -9.41 -1.63 7.45
C ILE A 64 -8.01 -1.21 7.92
N ALA A 65 -7.66 -1.55 9.16
CA ALA A 65 -6.36 -1.23 9.74
C ALA A 65 -5.51 -2.50 9.88
N SER A 66 -4.19 -2.38 9.74
CA SER A 66 -3.32 -3.54 9.89
C SER A 66 -3.29 -4.00 11.34
N ALA A 67 -3.62 -5.27 11.60
CA ALA A 67 -3.62 -5.85 12.95
C ALA A 67 -2.29 -6.57 13.21
N ALA A 68 -1.57 -6.16 14.27
CA ALA A 68 -0.31 -6.76 14.64
C ALA A 68 -0.52 -7.69 15.84
N THR A 69 -0.16 -8.96 15.68
CA THR A 69 -0.27 -10.00 16.72
C THR A 69 1.01 -10.80 16.84
N TYR A 70 1.14 -11.53 17.93
CA TYR A 70 2.32 -12.33 18.26
C TYR A 70 1.91 -13.73 18.71
N CYS A 71 2.58 -14.74 18.15
CA CYS A 71 2.39 -16.13 18.52
C CYS A 71 3.73 -16.89 18.60
N GLN A 72 3.66 -18.12 19.12
CA GLN A 72 4.80 -19.02 19.20
C GLN A 72 4.46 -20.34 18.53
N TRP A 73 5.37 -20.84 17.70
CA TRP A 73 5.22 -22.12 17.02
C TRP A 73 6.55 -22.87 17.06
N LYS A 74 6.57 -24.10 17.60
CA LYS A 74 7.76 -24.97 17.68
C LYS A 74 9.04 -24.28 18.21
N GLY A 75 8.91 -23.39 19.20
CA GLY A 75 10.04 -22.66 19.79
C GLY A 75 10.53 -21.44 18.99
N HIS A 76 9.78 -21.05 17.96
CA HIS A 76 9.97 -19.82 17.19
C HIS A 76 8.95 -18.76 17.59
N ASP A 77 9.42 -17.52 17.66
CA ASP A 77 8.62 -16.32 17.90
C ASP A 77 8.15 -15.77 16.54
N ILE A 78 6.83 -15.65 16.34
CA ILE A 78 6.26 -15.18 15.07
C ILE A 78 5.42 -13.92 15.33
N ASN A 79 5.86 -12.80 14.76
CA ASN A 79 5.06 -11.59 14.66
C ASN A 79 4.29 -11.62 13.34
N ILE A 80 2.97 -11.50 13.42
CA ILE A 80 2.07 -11.52 12.28
C ILE A 80 1.46 -10.13 12.14
N ILE A 81 1.54 -9.55 10.94
CA ILE A 81 0.79 -8.37 10.56
C ILE A 81 -0.26 -8.78 9.53
N ASP A 82 -1.53 -8.73 9.92
CA ASP A 82 -2.63 -8.92 8.99
C ASP A 82 -2.88 -7.61 8.22
N THR A 83 -2.77 -7.66 6.90
CA THR A 83 -2.81 -6.46 6.06
C THR A 83 -4.18 -6.30 5.38
N PRO A 84 -4.69 -5.07 5.23
CA PRO A 84 -5.91 -4.83 4.47
C PRO A 84 -5.80 -5.35 3.03
N GLY A 85 -6.90 -5.92 2.52
CA GLY A 85 -6.97 -6.39 1.12
C GLY A 85 -7.52 -5.36 0.13
N HIS A 86 -8.00 -4.23 0.63
CA HIS A 86 -8.77 -3.27 -0.16
C HIS A 86 -7.87 -2.16 -0.72
N VAL A 87 -8.13 -1.73 -1.96
CA VAL A 87 -7.37 -0.71 -2.70
C VAL A 87 -7.32 0.65 -1.98
N ASP A 88 -8.43 1.08 -1.40
CA ASP A 88 -8.54 2.30 -0.59
C ASP A 88 -7.59 2.35 0.62
N PHE A 89 -7.13 1.20 1.14
CA PHE A 89 -6.20 1.11 2.27
C PHE A 89 -4.80 0.63 1.83
N THR A 90 -4.40 0.92 0.59
CA THR A 90 -3.08 0.55 0.05
C THR A 90 -1.91 1.05 0.91
N ILE A 91 -2.07 2.21 1.58
CA ILE A 91 -1.06 2.75 2.48
C ILE A 91 -0.79 1.85 3.69
N GLU A 92 -1.79 1.16 4.22
CA GLU A 92 -1.63 0.17 5.30
C GLU A 92 -0.77 -1.01 4.85
N VAL A 93 -0.95 -1.45 3.61
CA VAL A 93 -0.15 -2.52 3.01
C VAL A 93 1.29 -2.06 2.78
N GLU A 94 1.51 -0.85 2.25
CA GLU A 94 2.85 -0.27 2.07
C GLU A 94 3.61 -0.18 3.40
N ARG A 95 2.95 0.28 4.47
CA ARG A 95 3.54 0.37 5.81
C ARG A 95 3.92 -0.98 6.37
N SER A 96 3.00 -1.93 6.25
CA SER A 96 3.20 -3.28 6.74
C SER A 96 4.35 -3.95 6.01
N LEU A 97 4.35 -3.97 4.67
CA LEU A 97 5.41 -4.62 3.89
C LEU A 97 6.80 -4.01 4.15
N ARG A 98 6.90 -2.71 4.44
CA ARG A 98 8.18 -2.07 4.79
C ARG A 98 8.78 -2.60 6.10
N VAL A 99 7.95 -2.99 7.06
CA VAL A 99 8.38 -3.49 8.37
C VAL A 99 8.41 -5.00 8.47
N LEU A 100 8.09 -5.73 7.41
CA LEU A 100 8.12 -7.18 7.42
C LEU A 100 9.41 -7.73 6.85
N ASP A 101 9.76 -8.95 7.25
CA ASP A 101 10.90 -9.68 6.69
C ASP A 101 10.43 -10.67 5.63
N GLY A 102 9.24 -11.25 5.78
CA GLY A 102 8.63 -12.13 4.79
C GLY A 102 7.12 -11.93 4.71
N ALA A 103 6.48 -12.55 3.71
CA ALA A 103 5.03 -12.48 3.55
C ALA A 103 4.43 -13.82 3.10
N ILE A 104 3.15 -14.00 3.44
CA ILE A 104 2.29 -15.04 2.91
C ILE A 104 1.32 -14.38 1.92
N LEU A 105 1.46 -14.71 0.65
CA LEU A 105 0.55 -14.28 -0.41
C LEU A 105 -0.61 -15.27 -0.49
N VAL A 106 -1.78 -14.88 0.04
CA VAL A 106 -2.98 -15.73 0.02
C VAL A 106 -3.76 -15.49 -1.26
N LEU A 107 -4.08 -16.57 -1.97
CA LEU A 107 -4.86 -16.55 -3.22
C LEU A 107 -6.09 -17.44 -3.09
N CYS A 108 -7.18 -17.07 -3.77
CA CYS A 108 -8.40 -17.88 -3.78
C CYS A 108 -8.27 -18.98 -4.85
N SER A 109 -8.52 -20.24 -4.50
CA SER A 109 -8.51 -21.36 -5.47
C SER A 109 -9.48 -21.18 -6.64
N VAL A 110 -10.57 -20.44 -6.42
CA VAL A 110 -11.61 -20.16 -7.43
C VAL A 110 -11.35 -18.84 -8.17
N GLY A 111 -10.91 -17.80 -7.47
CA GLY A 111 -10.72 -16.44 -8.06
C GLY A 111 -9.33 -16.22 -8.66
N GLY A 112 -8.33 -17.01 -8.25
CA GLY A 112 -6.98 -16.94 -8.80
C GLY A 112 -6.26 -15.63 -8.53
N VAL A 113 -5.41 -15.21 -9.48
CA VAL A 113 -4.67 -13.95 -9.44
C VAL A 113 -5.54 -12.82 -9.99
N GLN A 114 -5.92 -11.91 -9.09
CA GLN A 114 -6.74 -10.73 -9.36
C GLN A 114 -5.89 -9.46 -9.37
N SER A 115 -6.44 -8.34 -9.86
CA SER A 115 -5.72 -7.05 -9.98
C SER A 115 -5.02 -6.60 -8.70
N GLN A 116 -5.65 -6.73 -7.53
CA GLN A 116 -5.07 -6.38 -6.23
C GLN A 116 -3.91 -7.28 -5.86
N SER A 117 -3.95 -8.56 -6.28
CA SER A 117 -2.84 -9.48 -6.04
C SER A 117 -1.60 -9.03 -6.81
N ILE A 118 -1.77 -8.44 -8.00
CA ILE A 118 -0.71 -7.82 -8.79
C ILE A 118 -0.18 -6.57 -8.09
N THR A 119 -1.06 -5.71 -7.58
CA THR A 119 -0.64 -4.49 -6.85
C THR A 119 0.15 -4.84 -5.59
N VAL A 120 -0.33 -5.81 -4.80
CA VAL A 120 0.38 -6.33 -3.62
C VAL A 120 1.72 -6.95 -4.01
N ASP A 121 1.78 -7.72 -5.10
CA ASP A 121 3.04 -8.27 -5.61
C ASP A 121 4.04 -7.17 -6.02
N HIS A 122 3.58 -6.12 -6.69
CA HIS A 122 4.41 -4.96 -7.02
C HIS A 122 4.96 -4.27 -5.76
N GLN A 123 4.16 -4.18 -4.69
CA GLN A 123 4.61 -3.64 -3.41
C GLN A 123 5.64 -4.55 -2.74
N MET A 124 5.41 -5.87 -2.72
CA MET A 124 6.41 -6.84 -2.25
C MET A 124 7.70 -6.75 -3.08
N LYS A 125 7.59 -6.53 -4.39
CA LYS A 125 8.73 -6.29 -5.30
C LYS A 125 9.51 -5.03 -4.95
N ARG A 126 8.83 -3.93 -4.64
CA ARG A 126 9.47 -2.67 -4.24
C ARG A 126 10.32 -2.80 -2.98
N TYR A 127 9.84 -3.53 -1.98
CA TYR A 127 10.52 -3.70 -0.69
C TYR A 127 11.39 -4.95 -0.60
N ASN A 128 11.53 -5.72 -1.69
CA ASN A 128 12.27 -6.97 -1.72
C ASN A 128 11.86 -7.95 -0.61
N VAL A 129 10.55 -8.11 -0.38
CA VAL A 129 10.02 -9.04 0.63
C VAL A 129 9.91 -10.45 0.02
N PRO A 130 10.62 -11.46 0.55
CA PRO A 130 10.41 -12.87 0.24
C PRO A 130 9.00 -13.31 0.58
N CYS A 131 8.40 -14.13 -0.30
CA CYS A 131 7.05 -14.60 -0.08
C CYS A 131 6.88 -16.10 -0.35
N ILE A 132 5.94 -16.69 0.38
CA ILE A 132 5.35 -17.99 0.08
C ILE A 132 3.90 -17.77 -0.31
N ALA A 133 3.37 -18.59 -1.22
CA ALA A 133 1.98 -18.50 -1.64
C ALA A 133 1.11 -19.54 -0.92
N PHE A 134 -0.10 -19.17 -0.55
CA PHE A 134 -1.10 -20.09 0.01
C PHE A 134 -2.40 -20.02 -0.79
N VAL A 135 -2.71 -21.10 -1.51
CA VAL A 135 -3.97 -21.22 -2.25
C VAL A 135 -5.05 -21.71 -1.29
N ASN A 136 -5.90 -20.78 -0.87
CA ASN A 136 -6.97 -20.98 0.09
C ASN A 136 -8.28 -21.34 -0.61
N LYS A 137 -9.26 -21.79 0.18
CA LYS A 137 -10.62 -22.11 -0.26
C LYS A 137 -10.71 -23.26 -1.27
N CYS A 138 -9.86 -24.28 -1.11
CA CYS A 138 -9.93 -25.51 -1.90
C CYS A 138 -11.23 -26.30 -1.68
N ASP A 139 -12.03 -25.92 -0.68
CA ASP A 139 -13.35 -26.50 -0.35
C ASP A 139 -14.52 -25.92 -1.16
N ARG A 140 -14.29 -24.87 -1.97
CA ARG A 140 -15.35 -24.25 -2.78
C ARG A 140 -15.53 -24.94 -4.12
N SER A 141 -16.76 -24.94 -4.61
CA SER A 141 -17.06 -25.43 -5.96
C SER A 141 -16.31 -24.64 -7.03
N GLY A 142 -15.70 -25.35 -7.98
CA GLY A 142 -14.83 -24.78 -9.00
C GLY A 142 -13.40 -24.48 -8.51
N ALA A 143 -12.99 -25.01 -7.35
CA ALA A 143 -11.62 -24.89 -6.87
C ALA A 143 -10.64 -25.54 -7.85
N SER A 144 -9.62 -24.79 -8.27
CA SER A 144 -8.57 -25.28 -9.16
C SER A 144 -7.21 -24.72 -8.74
N PRO A 145 -6.53 -25.35 -7.75
CA PRO A 145 -5.26 -24.84 -7.23
C PRO A 145 -4.13 -24.81 -8.27
N PHE A 146 -4.04 -25.81 -9.14
CA PHE A 146 -3.02 -25.88 -10.20
C PHE A 146 -3.15 -24.74 -11.22
N ARG A 147 -4.39 -24.36 -11.57
CA ARG A 147 -4.64 -23.16 -12.40
C ARG A 147 -4.10 -21.89 -11.74
N VAL A 148 -4.21 -21.76 -10.41
CA VAL A 148 -3.67 -20.61 -9.68
C VAL A 148 -2.13 -20.59 -9.73
N ILE A 149 -1.48 -21.75 -9.68
CA ILE A 149 -0.02 -21.86 -9.88
C ILE A 149 0.38 -21.36 -11.27
N GLU A 150 -0.34 -21.77 -12.33
CA GLU A 150 -0.09 -21.27 -13.68
C GLU A 150 -0.30 -19.76 -13.78
N GLN A 151 -1.34 -19.22 -13.13
CA GLN A 151 -1.57 -17.78 -13.09
C GLN A 151 -0.47 -17.03 -12.34
N LEU A 152 0.10 -17.59 -11.27
CA LEU A 152 1.29 -17.02 -10.60
C LEU A 152 2.47 -16.90 -11.58
N LYS A 153 2.71 -17.96 -12.38
CA LYS A 153 3.76 -17.96 -13.41
C LYS A 153 3.49 -16.94 -14.51
N ASN A 154 2.29 -16.94 -15.07
CA ASN A 154 1.96 -16.16 -16.27
C ASN A 154 1.62 -14.69 -15.98
N LYS A 155 0.89 -14.41 -14.90
CA LYS A 155 0.42 -13.04 -14.55
C LYS A 155 1.39 -12.29 -13.64
N LEU A 156 2.05 -12.97 -12.68
CA LEU A 156 3.00 -12.32 -11.74
C LEU A 156 4.47 -12.52 -12.11
N ALA A 157 4.76 -13.36 -13.10
CA ALA A 157 6.12 -13.77 -13.48
C ALA A 157 6.90 -14.40 -12.31
N HIS A 158 6.20 -15.14 -11.44
CA HIS A 158 6.83 -15.88 -10.35
C HIS A 158 7.29 -17.26 -10.83
N ASN A 159 8.42 -17.74 -10.32
CA ASN A 159 8.77 -19.16 -10.43
C ASN A 159 8.02 -19.95 -9.34
N ALA A 160 6.72 -20.14 -9.56
CA ALA A 160 5.83 -20.78 -8.60
C ALA A 160 5.93 -22.31 -8.67
N VAL A 161 6.25 -22.95 -7.55
CA VAL A 161 6.41 -24.42 -7.45
C VAL A 161 5.43 -25.00 -6.45
N ALA A 162 4.78 -26.11 -6.79
CA ALA A 162 3.88 -26.79 -5.87
C ALA A 162 4.70 -27.44 -4.74
N MET A 163 4.36 -27.13 -3.49
CA MET A 163 4.87 -27.85 -2.32
C MET A 163 3.93 -28.98 -1.91
N GLN A 164 2.67 -28.89 -2.35
CA GLN A 164 1.59 -29.77 -1.94
C GLN A 164 0.67 -30.11 -3.11
N ILE A 165 0.03 -31.28 -3.00
CA ILE A 165 -1.09 -31.69 -3.86
C ILE A 165 -2.34 -31.87 -2.99
N PRO A 166 -3.51 -31.33 -3.36
CA PRO A 166 -4.72 -31.49 -2.56
C PRO A 166 -5.25 -32.92 -2.71
N ILE A 167 -5.65 -33.54 -1.58
CA ILE A 167 -6.36 -34.82 -1.57
C ILE A 167 -7.86 -34.52 -1.61
N GLY A 168 -8.45 -34.70 -2.79
CA GLY A 168 -9.82 -34.25 -3.08
C GLY A 168 -9.94 -32.72 -3.18
N LEU A 169 -11.05 -32.27 -3.74
CA LEU A 169 -11.40 -30.86 -3.91
C LEU A 169 -12.85 -30.64 -3.49
N GLU A 170 -13.23 -29.37 -3.32
CA GLU A 170 -14.59 -28.99 -2.95
C GLU A 170 -15.05 -29.65 -1.63
N ALA A 171 -16.23 -30.27 -1.62
CA ALA A 171 -16.75 -31.00 -0.46
C ALA A 171 -15.88 -32.23 -0.09
N ASP A 172 -15.19 -32.82 -1.06
CA ASP A 172 -14.36 -34.01 -0.90
C ASP A 172 -12.92 -33.70 -0.50
N HIS A 173 -12.58 -32.42 -0.29
CA HIS A 173 -11.25 -32.04 0.16
C HIS A 173 -10.98 -32.58 1.57
N GLN A 174 -10.06 -33.55 1.69
CA GLN A 174 -9.77 -34.27 2.95
C GLN A 174 -8.39 -33.98 3.53
N GLY A 175 -7.41 -33.63 2.70
CA GLY A 175 -6.02 -33.49 3.12
C GLY A 175 -5.12 -32.92 2.04
N VAL A 176 -3.81 -33.00 2.26
CA VAL A 176 -2.78 -32.61 1.30
C VAL A 176 -1.64 -33.61 1.30
N VAL A 177 -1.02 -33.85 0.14
CA VAL A 177 0.24 -34.58 0.01
C VAL A 177 1.39 -33.59 0.14
N ASP A 178 2.33 -33.85 1.04
CA ASP A 178 3.59 -33.10 1.17
C ASP A 178 4.62 -33.69 0.19
N LEU A 179 5.04 -32.90 -0.81
CA LEU A 179 5.98 -33.33 -1.84
C LEU A 179 7.44 -33.38 -1.36
N VAL A 180 7.77 -32.70 -0.27
CA VAL A 180 9.11 -32.69 0.32
C VAL A 180 9.34 -34.00 1.08
N ARG A 181 8.39 -34.37 1.94
CA ARG A 181 8.45 -35.60 2.76
C ARG A 181 7.87 -36.84 2.08
N MET A 182 7.12 -36.67 0.98
CA MET A 182 6.38 -37.71 0.27
C MET A 182 5.44 -38.50 1.16
N LYS A 183 4.61 -37.77 1.91
CA LYS A 183 3.56 -38.33 2.77
C LYS A 183 2.23 -37.61 2.55
N ALA A 184 1.13 -38.35 2.75
CA ALA A 184 -0.21 -37.78 2.78
C ALA A 184 -0.54 -37.30 4.21
N LEU A 185 -1.00 -36.06 4.32
CA LEU A 185 -1.44 -35.43 5.56
C LEU A 185 -2.96 -35.34 5.57
N TYR A 186 -3.59 -36.09 6.47
CA TYR A 186 -5.03 -36.04 6.73
C TYR A 186 -5.30 -35.25 8.01
N PHE A 187 -6.24 -34.31 7.95
CA PHE A 187 -6.61 -33.49 9.09
C PHE A 187 -7.89 -34.06 9.73
N ARG A 188 -7.76 -34.58 10.95
CA ARG A 188 -8.84 -35.17 11.75
C ARG A 188 -9.23 -34.28 12.93
N GLY A 189 -10.41 -34.54 13.47
CA GLY A 189 -11.03 -33.76 14.54
C GLY A 189 -11.87 -32.60 14.01
N ASP A 190 -12.70 -32.03 14.87
CA ASP A 190 -13.68 -31.00 14.50
C ASP A 190 -13.00 -29.73 13.94
N ASN A 191 -11.78 -29.44 14.41
CA ASN A 191 -10.95 -28.31 13.98
C ASN A 191 -9.63 -28.73 13.32
N GLY A 192 -9.51 -29.96 12.81
CA GLY A 192 -8.29 -30.42 12.12
C GLY A 192 -7.03 -30.44 13.02
N GLU A 193 -7.20 -30.61 14.33
CA GLU A 193 -6.15 -30.55 15.34
C GLU A 193 -5.19 -31.75 15.27
N THR A 194 -5.70 -32.90 14.85
CA THR A 194 -4.93 -34.15 14.77
C THR A 194 -4.51 -34.37 13.31
N ILE A 195 -3.20 -34.32 13.07
CA ILE A 195 -2.64 -34.60 11.75
C ILE A 195 -2.22 -36.07 11.70
N GLU A 196 -2.85 -36.84 10.82
CA GLU A 196 -2.47 -38.22 10.52
C GLU A 196 -1.56 -38.23 9.29
N GLU A 197 -0.31 -38.67 9.48
CA GLU A 197 0.61 -38.93 8.38
C GLU A 197 0.43 -40.35 7.85
N LEU A 198 0.04 -40.49 6.58
CA LEU A 198 -0.18 -41.77 5.90
C LEU A 198 0.62 -41.84 4.59
N GLU A 199 0.64 -43.02 3.98
CA GLU A 199 1.17 -43.19 2.62
C GLU A 199 0.29 -42.47 1.59
N ILE A 200 0.92 -42.06 0.49
CA ILE A 200 0.24 -41.35 -0.61
C ILE A 200 -0.76 -42.30 -1.28
N PRO A 201 -2.02 -41.89 -1.47
CA PRO A 201 -3.01 -42.68 -2.21
C PRO A 201 -2.49 -43.07 -3.60
N ALA A 202 -2.72 -44.32 -4.02
CA ALA A 202 -2.23 -44.85 -5.30
C ALA A 202 -2.63 -43.97 -6.50
N GLU A 203 -3.84 -43.40 -6.48
CA GLU A 203 -4.37 -42.52 -7.53
C GLU A 203 -3.59 -41.20 -7.68
N LEU A 204 -2.96 -40.72 -6.59
CA LEU A 204 -2.21 -39.46 -6.59
C LEU A 204 -0.69 -39.70 -6.69
N ARG A 205 -0.24 -40.95 -6.71
CA ARG A 205 1.19 -41.28 -6.62
C ARG A 205 1.96 -40.80 -7.83
N GLU A 206 1.47 -41.09 -9.03
CA GLU A 206 2.09 -40.67 -10.30
C GLU A 206 2.19 -39.14 -10.39
N MET A 207 1.11 -38.44 -10.05
CA MET A 207 1.09 -36.98 -9.97
C MET A 207 2.07 -36.44 -8.93
N ALA A 208 2.17 -37.08 -7.76
CA ALA A 208 3.11 -36.67 -6.72
C ALA A 208 4.58 -36.83 -7.14
N ASP A 209 4.89 -37.91 -7.85
CA ASP A 209 6.25 -38.13 -8.37
C ASP A 209 6.59 -37.09 -9.47
N GLU A 210 5.65 -36.76 -10.38
CA GLU A 210 5.83 -35.72 -11.41
C GLU A 210 6.06 -34.32 -10.81
N TYR A 211 5.19 -33.88 -9.89
CA TYR A 211 5.35 -32.56 -9.26
C TYR A 211 6.56 -32.49 -8.33
N ARG A 212 6.98 -33.61 -7.76
CA ARG A 212 8.23 -33.68 -6.98
C ARG A 212 9.45 -33.51 -7.87
N GLU A 213 9.47 -34.11 -9.05
CA GLU A 213 10.56 -33.90 -10.03
C GLU A 213 10.65 -32.42 -10.42
N GLN A 214 9.54 -31.80 -10.78
CA GLN A 214 9.48 -30.36 -11.07
C GLN A 214 9.96 -29.48 -9.91
N LEU A 215 9.63 -29.87 -8.66
CA LEU A 215 10.08 -29.16 -7.46
C LEU A 215 11.60 -29.29 -7.27
N ILE A 216 12.15 -30.49 -7.45
CA ILE A 216 13.58 -30.76 -7.33
C ILE A 216 14.33 -29.98 -8.41
N ASP A 217 13.89 -30.06 -9.67
CA ASP A 217 14.49 -29.34 -10.79
C ASP A 217 14.55 -27.84 -10.53
N ALA A 218 13.45 -27.24 -10.08
CA ALA A 218 13.42 -25.83 -9.75
C ALA A 218 14.34 -25.47 -8.57
N ALA A 219 14.51 -26.38 -7.60
CA ALA A 219 15.38 -26.17 -6.45
C ALA A 219 16.88 -26.33 -6.77
N THR A 220 17.27 -27.16 -7.75
CA THR A 220 18.69 -27.37 -8.13
C THR A 220 19.40 -26.05 -8.47
N MET A 221 18.69 -25.12 -9.12
CA MET A 221 19.20 -23.80 -9.49
C MET A 221 19.73 -22.95 -8.32
N PHE A 222 19.40 -23.33 -7.07
CA PHE A 222 19.75 -22.61 -5.85
C PHE A 222 20.70 -23.37 -4.92
N SER A 223 21.13 -24.58 -5.29
CA SER A 223 22.07 -25.38 -4.50
C SER A 223 22.93 -26.27 -5.38
N ASP A 224 24.24 -26.03 -5.35
CA ASP A 224 25.23 -26.87 -6.04
C ASP A 224 25.20 -28.31 -5.51
N GLU A 225 25.06 -28.48 -4.19
CA GLU A 225 24.99 -29.78 -3.52
C GLU A 225 23.77 -30.60 -3.98
N LEU A 226 22.63 -29.93 -4.17
CA LEU A 226 21.42 -30.58 -4.69
C LEU A 226 21.58 -30.93 -6.18
N THR A 227 22.21 -30.05 -6.95
CA THR A 227 22.47 -30.27 -8.38
C THR A 227 23.36 -31.48 -8.59
N GLU A 228 24.46 -31.59 -7.83
CA GLU A 228 25.38 -32.73 -7.87
C GLU A 228 24.65 -34.04 -7.52
N ALA A 229 23.86 -34.04 -6.43
CA ALA A 229 23.11 -35.22 -6.02
C ALA A 229 22.11 -35.69 -7.09
N VAL A 230 21.44 -34.79 -7.80
CA VAL A 230 20.51 -35.13 -8.88
C VAL A 230 21.26 -35.69 -10.10
N LEU A 231 22.40 -35.10 -10.48
CA LEU A 231 23.23 -35.55 -11.60
C LEU A 231 23.86 -36.93 -11.37
N GLU A 232 24.17 -37.25 -10.12
CA GLU A 232 24.75 -38.54 -9.71
C GLU A 232 23.69 -39.60 -9.37
N GLU A 233 22.39 -39.31 -9.56
CA GLU A 233 21.27 -40.16 -9.15
C GLU A 233 21.32 -40.55 -7.64
N ALA A 234 21.92 -39.69 -6.82
CA ALA A 234 22.04 -39.86 -5.37
C ALA A 234 20.72 -39.49 -4.65
N PRO A 235 20.46 -40.06 -3.45
CA PRO A 235 19.23 -39.79 -2.73
C PRO A 235 19.16 -38.33 -2.23
N VAL A 236 18.17 -37.58 -2.74
CA VAL A 236 17.87 -36.21 -2.29
C VAL A 236 17.26 -36.23 -0.89
N THR A 237 17.97 -35.67 0.10
CA THR A 237 17.47 -35.56 1.47
C THR A 237 16.51 -34.37 1.63
N THR A 238 15.59 -34.46 2.59
CA THR A 238 14.65 -33.37 2.91
C THR A 238 15.37 -32.09 3.34
N GLU A 239 16.47 -32.19 4.08
CA GLU A 239 17.23 -31.02 4.54
C GLU A 239 17.90 -30.28 3.37
N MET A 240 18.53 -31.02 2.44
CA MET A 240 19.12 -30.45 1.23
C MET A 240 18.06 -29.73 0.38
N LEU A 241 16.91 -30.37 0.17
CA LEU A 241 15.83 -29.80 -0.63
C LEU A 241 15.25 -28.54 0.03
N LEU A 242 14.96 -28.56 1.33
CA LEU A 242 14.47 -27.38 2.05
C LEU A 242 15.50 -26.24 2.08
N GLY A 243 16.79 -26.56 2.21
CA GLY A 243 17.87 -25.57 2.14
C GLY A 243 17.93 -24.85 0.79
N ALA A 244 17.85 -25.61 -0.30
CA ALA A 244 17.83 -25.07 -1.66
C ALA A 244 16.59 -24.21 -1.93
N ILE A 245 15.40 -24.70 -1.53
CA ILE A 245 14.15 -23.94 -1.64
C ILE A 245 14.25 -22.64 -0.85
N ARG A 246 14.71 -22.70 0.42
CA ARG A 246 14.90 -21.51 1.26
C ARG A 246 15.82 -20.49 0.58
N ALA A 247 16.94 -20.91 0.00
CA ALA A 247 17.84 -20.02 -0.72
C ALA A 247 17.11 -19.30 -1.89
N GLY A 248 16.32 -20.04 -2.68
CA GLY A 248 15.49 -19.47 -3.74
C GLY A 248 14.42 -18.49 -3.24
N VAL A 249 13.79 -18.78 -2.09
CA VAL A 249 12.80 -17.89 -1.44
C VAL A 249 13.45 -16.58 -1.01
N LEU A 250 14.59 -16.66 -0.30
CA LEU A 250 15.31 -15.47 0.20
C LEU A 250 15.77 -14.55 -0.93
N GLN A 251 16.14 -15.12 -2.08
CA GLN A 251 16.51 -14.36 -3.28
C GLN A 251 15.31 -13.88 -4.10
N ARG A 252 14.08 -14.27 -3.72
CA ARG A 252 12.81 -13.97 -4.43
C ARG A 252 12.75 -14.53 -5.85
N GLN A 253 13.50 -15.61 -6.10
CA GLN A 253 13.57 -16.28 -7.41
C GLN A 253 12.77 -17.59 -7.44
N LEU A 254 12.24 -18.02 -6.30
CA LEU A 254 11.36 -19.19 -6.18
C LEU A 254 10.21 -18.87 -5.21
N THR A 255 8.99 -19.23 -5.59
CA THR A 255 7.78 -19.00 -4.79
C THR A 255 7.11 -20.34 -4.48
N PRO A 256 7.32 -20.91 -3.28
CA PRO A 256 6.70 -22.15 -2.86
C PRO A 256 5.20 -21.96 -2.66
N VAL A 257 4.39 -22.84 -3.23
CA VAL A 257 2.93 -22.79 -3.18
C VAL A 257 2.37 -23.90 -2.29
N PHE A 258 1.74 -23.49 -1.20
CA PHE A 258 0.99 -24.34 -0.27
C PHE A 258 -0.50 -24.26 -0.59
N MET A 259 -1.27 -25.27 -0.19
CA MET A 259 -2.68 -25.38 -0.53
C MET A 259 -3.52 -25.80 0.68
N GLY A 260 -4.76 -25.32 0.75
CA GLY A 260 -5.68 -25.77 1.79
C GLY A 260 -7.00 -25.01 1.86
N SER A 261 -7.68 -25.15 3.00
CA SER A 261 -8.89 -24.43 3.34
C SER A 261 -8.83 -23.98 4.80
N ALA A 262 -8.65 -22.67 4.99
CA ALA A 262 -8.70 -22.07 6.32
C ALA A 262 -10.10 -22.19 6.95
N TYR A 263 -11.17 -22.22 6.15
CA TYR A 263 -12.55 -22.38 6.65
C TYR A 263 -12.81 -23.80 7.15
N LYS A 264 -12.31 -24.82 6.45
CA LYS A 264 -12.44 -26.22 6.83
C LYS A 264 -11.28 -26.74 7.68
N ASN A 265 -10.41 -25.86 8.18
CA ASN A 265 -9.32 -26.22 9.09
C ASN A 265 -8.31 -27.21 8.49
N LYS A 266 -7.96 -27.06 7.22
CA LYS A 266 -7.07 -27.97 6.47
C LYS A 266 -5.91 -27.22 5.84
N GLY A 267 -4.68 -27.71 6.02
CA GLY A 267 -3.48 -27.17 5.39
C GLY A 267 -2.82 -25.96 6.07
N VAL A 268 -3.32 -25.52 7.23
CA VAL A 268 -2.77 -24.35 7.96
C VAL A 268 -1.49 -24.70 8.74
N GLN A 269 -1.42 -25.87 9.37
CA GLN A 269 -0.24 -26.28 10.15
C GLN A 269 1.00 -26.53 9.27
N PRO A 270 0.91 -27.19 8.10
CA PRO A 270 2.05 -27.27 7.18
C PRO A 270 2.51 -25.90 6.68
N LEU A 271 1.60 -24.94 6.51
CA LEU A 271 1.96 -23.56 6.19
C LEU A 271 2.75 -22.91 7.34
N LEU A 272 2.38 -23.15 8.60
CA LEU A 272 3.13 -22.66 9.77
C LEU A 272 4.53 -23.26 9.87
N ASP A 273 4.67 -24.54 9.53
CA ASP A 273 5.97 -25.19 9.43
C ASP A 273 6.83 -24.52 8.33
N ALA A 274 6.24 -24.27 7.16
CA ALA A 274 6.91 -23.57 6.06
C ALA A 274 7.33 -22.14 6.40
N VAL A 275 6.57 -21.41 7.23
CA VAL A 275 6.97 -20.08 7.74
C VAL A 275 8.29 -20.16 8.51
N ILE A 276 8.47 -21.19 9.32
CA ILE A 276 9.71 -21.38 10.06
C ILE A 276 10.84 -21.77 9.11
N ASP A 277 10.58 -22.75 8.24
CA ASP A 277 11.60 -23.40 7.43
C ASP A 277 12.07 -22.54 6.24
N LEU A 278 11.16 -21.79 5.60
CA LEU A 278 11.42 -21.12 4.32
C LEU A 278 11.50 -19.59 4.43
N LEU A 279 10.75 -18.95 5.33
CA LEU A 279 10.76 -17.48 5.45
C LEU A 279 11.97 -16.97 6.26
N PRO A 280 12.42 -15.73 5.99
CA PRO A 280 13.60 -15.15 6.62
C PRO A 280 13.43 -14.89 8.11
N SER A 281 14.55 -15.00 8.83
CA SER A 281 14.73 -14.30 10.10
C SER A 281 15.22 -12.87 9.84
N PRO A 282 15.13 -11.95 10.83
CA PRO A 282 15.65 -10.59 10.68
C PRO A 282 17.15 -10.50 10.35
N LYS A 283 17.91 -11.60 10.52
CA LYS A 283 19.33 -11.69 10.12
C LYS A 283 19.54 -11.99 8.64
N ASP A 284 18.54 -12.56 7.99
CA ASP A 284 18.62 -12.97 6.58
C ASP A 284 18.27 -11.81 5.64
N VAL A 285 17.77 -10.68 6.18
CA VAL A 285 17.31 -9.51 5.43
C VAL A 285 18.26 -8.33 5.66
N ILE A 286 18.67 -7.69 4.57
CA ILE A 286 19.47 -6.46 4.60
C ILE A 286 18.53 -5.26 4.65
N ASN A 287 18.65 -4.45 5.70
CA ASN A 287 17.86 -3.23 5.86
C ASN A 287 18.73 -1.99 5.70
N GLN A 288 18.28 -1.04 4.87
CA GLN A 288 19.01 0.20 4.57
C GLN A 288 18.37 1.41 5.26
N ALA A 289 19.23 2.23 5.85
CA ALA A 289 18.95 3.58 6.35
C ALA A 289 19.75 4.60 5.54
N LEU A 290 19.47 5.90 5.73
CA LEU A 290 20.16 7.03 5.11
C LEU A 290 20.83 7.86 6.20
N ASP A 291 22.08 8.29 5.99
CA ASP A 291 22.77 9.18 6.94
C ASP A 291 22.60 10.65 6.56
N LEU A 292 21.92 11.41 7.41
CA LEU A 292 21.66 12.84 7.19
C LEU A 292 22.93 13.70 7.20
N ASN A 293 24.00 13.25 7.84
CA ASN A 293 25.27 14.00 7.86
C ASN A 293 26.12 13.76 6.61
N ALA A 294 25.80 12.73 5.83
CA ALA A 294 26.56 12.30 4.66
C ALA A 294 25.69 12.34 3.39
N GLU A 295 24.97 13.45 3.19
CA GLU A 295 24.13 13.66 1.99
C GLU A 295 23.15 12.51 1.71
N GLU A 296 22.56 11.91 2.76
CA GLU A 296 21.64 10.77 2.66
C GLU A 296 22.26 9.52 2.05
N ALA A 297 23.58 9.32 2.20
CA ALA A 297 24.25 8.10 1.75
C ALA A 297 23.62 6.84 2.40
N PRO A 298 23.41 5.76 1.64
CA PRO A 298 22.80 4.54 2.14
C PRO A 298 23.75 3.78 3.09
N VAL A 299 23.22 3.38 4.25
CA VAL A 299 23.92 2.62 5.29
C VAL A 299 23.16 1.33 5.58
N ASN A 300 23.85 0.19 5.48
CA ASN A 300 23.29 -1.10 5.85
C ASN A 300 23.25 -1.25 7.38
N LEU A 301 22.07 -1.46 7.94
CA LEU A 301 21.87 -1.73 9.36
C LEU A 301 22.21 -3.18 9.69
N GLN A 302 22.76 -3.39 10.89
CA GLN A 302 23.05 -4.73 11.39
C GLN A 302 22.11 -5.07 12.56
N PRO A 303 21.45 -6.23 12.54
CA PRO A 303 20.52 -6.61 13.60
C PRO A 303 21.26 -7.13 14.84
N ASP A 304 22.06 -6.26 15.46
CA ASP A 304 22.80 -6.51 16.70
C ASP A 304 22.30 -5.59 17.82
N ASN A 305 22.04 -6.17 18.99
CA ASN A 305 21.58 -5.48 20.19
C ASN A 305 22.66 -4.57 20.80
N ALA A 306 23.95 -4.79 20.52
CA ALA A 306 25.04 -4.01 21.07
C ALA A 306 25.28 -2.67 20.35
N LEU A 307 24.72 -2.51 19.15
CA LEU A 307 24.88 -1.31 18.34
C LEU A 307 23.91 -0.19 18.76
N PRO A 308 24.16 1.06 18.35
CA PRO A 308 23.24 2.17 18.60
C PRO A 308 21.88 1.91 17.98
N THR A 309 20.82 2.27 18.71
CA THR A 309 19.46 1.93 18.32
C THR A 309 18.97 2.74 17.14
N VAL A 310 18.37 2.05 16.16
CA VAL A 310 17.62 2.60 15.04
C VAL A 310 16.30 1.85 14.95
N SER A 311 15.19 2.59 15.04
CA SER A 311 13.84 2.04 15.02
C SER A 311 12.88 2.91 14.22
N LEU A 312 11.86 2.29 13.62
CA LEU A 312 10.87 2.96 12.78
C LEU A 312 9.50 2.83 13.41
N ALA A 313 8.78 3.96 13.56
CA ALA A 313 7.35 3.94 13.81
C ALA A 313 6.58 3.72 12.51
N PHE A 314 5.72 2.70 12.49
CA PHE A 314 4.99 2.33 11.27
C PHE A 314 3.47 2.30 11.45
N LYS A 315 2.96 2.23 12.69
CA LYS A 315 1.53 2.30 12.96
C LYS A 315 1.30 3.12 14.23
N LEU A 316 0.27 3.96 14.19
CA LEU A 316 -0.23 4.70 15.35
C LEU A 316 -1.64 4.21 15.65
N GLU A 317 -1.91 3.99 16.92
CA GLU A 317 -3.22 3.54 17.40
C GLU A 317 -3.54 4.28 18.69
N ASP A 318 -4.73 4.86 18.83
CA ASP A 318 -5.13 5.48 20.09
C ASP A 318 -6.20 4.59 20.70
N GLY A 319 -5.85 3.98 21.82
CA GLY A 319 -6.77 3.15 22.58
C GLY A 319 -7.41 3.94 23.71
N GLN A 320 -8.28 3.29 24.47
CA GLN A 320 -8.87 3.84 25.70
C GLN A 320 -7.81 4.32 26.72
N TYR A 321 -6.61 3.75 26.64
CA TYR A 321 -5.50 4.05 27.55
C TYR A 321 -4.58 5.16 27.02
N GLY A 322 -4.71 5.59 25.75
CA GLY A 322 -3.89 6.59 25.10
C GLY A 322 -3.15 6.07 23.87
N GLN A 323 -2.28 6.93 23.31
CA GLN A 323 -1.62 6.68 22.04
C GLN A 323 -0.52 5.61 22.16
N LEU A 324 -0.66 4.56 21.36
CA LEU A 324 0.30 3.52 21.08
C LEU A 324 1.01 3.81 19.75
N THR A 325 2.34 3.73 19.78
CA THR A 325 3.19 3.85 18.60
C THR A 325 3.87 2.52 18.36
N TYR A 326 3.42 1.78 17.35
CA TYR A 326 4.06 0.53 16.94
C TYR A 326 5.38 0.83 16.25
N ILE A 327 6.41 0.13 16.70
CA ILE A 327 7.77 0.28 16.22
C ILE A 327 8.38 -1.06 15.83
N ARG A 328 9.27 -1.00 14.85
CA ARG A 328 10.23 -2.06 14.54
C ARG A 328 11.63 -1.58 14.89
N VAL A 329 12.36 -2.36 15.69
CA VAL A 329 13.78 -2.11 15.98
C VAL A 329 14.61 -2.84 14.93
N TYR A 330 15.42 -2.11 14.16
CA TYR A 330 16.28 -2.72 13.13
C TYR A 330 17.68 -3.02 13.66
N GLN A 331 18.20 -2.12 14.49
CA GLN A 331 19.53 -2.20 15.10
C GLN A 331 19.44 -1.73 16.54
N GLY A 332 20.29 -2.28 17.40
CA GLY A 332 20.35 -1.95 18.82
C GLY A 332 19.20 -2.54 19.62
N LYS A 333 18.93 -1.93 20.77
CA LYS A 333 17.92 -2.37 21.74
C LYS A 333 17.24 -1.14 22.33
N LEU A 334 15.93 -1.25 22.57
CA LEU A 334 15.18 -0.25 23.32
C LEU A 334 14.81 -0.81 24.68
N GLU A 335 15.19 -0.11 25.74
CA GLU A 335 14.83 -0.43 27.11
C GLU A 335 13.92 0.64 27.73
N LYS A 336 13.14 0.22 28.72
CA LYS A 336 12.36 1.16 29.53
C LYS A 336 13.30 2.15 30.23
N GLY A 337 13.08 3.44 30.00
CA GLY A 337 13.86 4.54 30.57
C GLY A 337 14.89 5.15 29.62
N ASP A 338 15.15 4.52 28.46
CA ASP A 338 16.06 5.04 27.44
C ASP A 338 15.58 6.39 26.90
N THR A 339 16.54 7.17 26.40
CA THR A 339 16.27 8.42 25.69
C THR A 339 16.60 8.24 24.22
N VAL A 340 15.61 8.48 23.36
CA VAL A 340 15.73 8.44 21.90
C VAL A 340 15.45 9.81 21.29
N ILE A 341 15.84 10.02 20.05
CA ILE A 341 15.58 11.25 19.29
C ILE A 341 14.71 10.90 18.10
N ASN A 342 13.62 11.65 17.91
CA ASN A 342 12.85 11.62 16.66
C ASN A 342 13.64 12.43 15.62
N VAL A 343 14.09 11.76 14.56
CA VAL A 343 15.02 12.35 13.58
C VAL A 343 14.38 13.51 12.82
N ARG A 344 13.11 13.40 12.43
CA ARG A 344 12.39 14.43 11.68
C ARG A 344 12.17 15.71 12.49
N THR A 345 11.87 15.58 13.78
CA THR A 345 11.53 16.73 14.64
C THR A 345 12.70 17.22 15.50
N GLY A 346 13.78 16.43 15.62
CA GLY A 346 14.91 16.68 16.53
C GLY A 346 14.56 16.57 18.02
N LYS A 347 13.33 16.19 18.37
CA LYS A 347 12.87 16.13 19.77
C LYS A 347 13.41 14.90 20.48
N LYS A 348 13.95 15.11 21.68
CA LYS A 348 14.33 14.04 22.61
C LYS A 348 13.10 13.48 23.31
N LEU A 349 13.00 12.17 23.38
CA LEU A 349 11.89 11.46 24.00
C LEU A 349 12.42 10.38 24.94
N LYS A 350 11.82 10.30 26.13
CA LYS A 350 12.15 9.26 27.11
C LYS A 350 11.12 8.14 27.04
N ILE A 351 11.59 6.91 26.95
CA ILE A 351 10.74 5.73 26.81
C ILE A 351 10.13 5.40 28.18
N GLY A 352 8.82 5.62 28.31
CA GLY A 352 8.08 5.37 29.54
C GLY A 352 7.72 3.90 29.73
N ARG A 353 7.03 3.32 28.74
CA ARG A 353 6.59 1.91 28.73
C ARG A 353 6.75 1.32 27.34
N LEU A 354 7.18 0.06 27.30
CA LEU A 354 7.24 -0.77 26.11
C LEU A 354 6.24 -1.90 26.29
N VAL A 355 5.43 -2.14 25.27
CA VAL A 355 4.38 -3.15 25.30
C VAL A 355 4.48 -4.05 24.07
N ARG A 356 4.04 -5.29 24.23
CA ARG A 356 3.74 -6.20 23.14
C ARG A 356 2.23 -6.44 23.11
N MET A 357 1.66 -6.44 21.90
CA MET A 357 0.24 -6.69 21.71
C MET A 357 0.00 -8.20 21.60
N HIS A 358 -0.97 -8.68 22.38
CA HIS A 358 -1.43 -10.07 22.41
C HIS A 358 -2.92 -10.09 22.08
N ALA A 359 -3.25 -10.18 20.80
CA ALA A 359 -4.62 -9.96 20.31
C ALA A 359 -5.18 -8.61 20.81
N ASP A 360 -6.02 -8.62 21.84
CA ASP A 360 -6.64 -7.46 22.49
C ASP A 360 -5.98 -7.06 23.84
N GLN A 361 -5.01 -7.84 24.34
CA GLN A 361 -4.35 -7.63 25.62
C GLN A 361 -2.94 -7.03 25.46
N MET A 362 -2.57 -6.12 26.37
CA MET A 362 -1.24 -5.50 26.40
C MET A 362 -0.34 -6.22 27.41
N GLU A 363 0.82 -6.72 26.98
CA GLU A 363 1.87 -7.24 27.87
C GLU A 363 3.00 -6.21 28.00
N ASP A 364 3.28 -5.76 29.22
CA ASP A 364 4.43 -4.88 29.49
C ASP A 364 5.74 -5.68 29.39
N ILE A 365 6.65 -5.19 28.54
CA ILE A 365 7.97 -5.80 28.34
C ILE A 365 9.08 -4.85 28.79
N PRO A 366 10.18 -5.37 29.37
CA PRO A 366 11.28 -4.54 29.85
C PRO A 366 12.12 -3.95 28.71
N ALA A 367 12.18 -4.64 27.57
CA ALA A 367 12.97 -4.23 26.42
C ALA A 367 12.53 -4.88 25.09
N LEU A 368 12.85 -4.21 23.99
CA LEU A 368 12.75 -4.69 22.61
C LEU A 368 14.15 -4.80 22.00
N GLY A 369 14.53 -5.99 21.53
CA GLY A 369 15.79 -6.21 20.83
C GLY A 369 15.70 -5.97 19.33
N SER A 370 16.85 -6.05 18.64
CA SER A 370 16.95 -5.96 17.19
C SER A 370 16.07 -7.00 16.49
N GLY A 371 15.40 -6.56 15.43
CA GLY A 371 14.43 -7.34 14.66
C GLY A 371 13.05 -7.45 15.29
N ALA A 372 12.84 -7.05 16.54
CA ALA A 372 11.54 -7.19 17.20
C ALA A 372 10.55 -6.07 16.83
N ILE A 373 9.26 -6.42 16.85
CA ILE A 373 8.14 -5.50 16.75
C ILE A 373 7.49 -5.37 18.13
N GLY A 374 7.13 -4.14 18.50
CA GLY A 374 6.40 -3.84 19.73
C GLY A 374 5.79 -2.44 19.65
N ALA A 375 5.31 -1.92 20.78
CA ALA A 375 4.74 -0.58 20.84
C ALA A 375 5.31 0.24 22.00
N MET A 376 5.39 1.55 21.79
CA MET A 376 5.67 2.54 22.83
C MET A 376 4.36 3.24 23.23
N PHE A 377 4.25 3.58 24.50
CA PHE A 377 3.06 4.25 25.03
C PHE A 377 3.30 5.76 25.23
N GLY A 378 2.35 6.59 24.80
CA GLY A 378 2.33 8.04 25.05
C GLY A 378 3.37 8.83 24.24
N VAL A 379 3.72 8.34 23.05
CA VAL A 379 4.71 8.97 22.17
C VAL A 379 3.99 9.75 21.07
N ASP A 380 4.17 11.08 21.06
CA ASP A 380 3.68 11.92 19.96
C ASP A 380 4.68 11.87 18.79
N CYS A 381 4.29 11.19 17.72
CA CYS A 381 5.02 11.12 16.47
C CYS A 381 4.05 10.94 15.29
N ALA A 382 4.59 10.97 14.08
CA ALA A 382 3.86 10.57 12.87
C ALA A 382 4.26 9.15 12.46
N SER A 383 3.39 8.48 11.70
CA SER A 383 3.75 7.24 11.02
C SER A 383 4.90 7.50 10.04
N GLY A 384 5.92 6.64 10.03
CA GLY A 384 7.14 6.80 9.24
C GLY A 384 8.29 7.50 9.98
N ASP A 385 8.08 8.00 11.20
CA ASP A 385 9.15 8.62 11.97
C ASP A 385 10.21 7.61 12.42
N THR A 386 11.49 7.99 12.28
CA THR A 386 12.63 7.19 12.79
C THR A 386 13.05 7.69 14.17
N PHE A 387 13.24 6.76 15.10
CA PHE A 387 13.81 7.02 16.42
C PHE A 387 15.20 6.41 16.54
N VAL A 388 16.15 7.24 16.98
CA VAL A 388 17.56 6.86 17.11
C VAL A 388 18.14 7.19 18.47
N THR A 389 19.24 6.54 18.82
CA THR A 389 20.04 6.90 20.00
C THR A 389 20.66 8.29 19.82
N PRO A 390 20.74 9.14 20.86
CA PRO A 390 21.40 10.44 20.77
C PRO A 390 22.83 10.35 20.19
N GLY A 391 23.09 11.15 19.16
CA GLY A 391 24.38 11.16 18.44
C GLY A 391 24.37 10.38 17.12
N VAL A 392 23.34 9.56 16.87
CA VAL A 392 23.11 8.89 15.58
C VAL A 392 22.28 9.80 14.68
N THR A 393 22.64 9.89 13.39
CA THR A 393 21.98 10.74 12.37
C THR A 393 21.32 9.94 11.25
N LEU A 394 21.02 8.67 11.53
CA LEU A 394 20.39 7.76 10.57
C LEU A 394 18.88 7.98 10.53
N THR A 395 18.30 8.03 9.33
CA THR A 395 16.86 7.97 9.09
C THR A 395 16.53 6.75 8.24
N MET A 396 15.38 6.13 8.47
CA MET A 396 14.89 5.11 7.53
C MET A 396 14.39 5.78 6.25
N THR A 397 14.43 5.03 5.15
CA THR A 397 13.86 5.51 3.88
C THR A 397 12.37 5.79 4.01
N SER A 398 11.90 6.85 3.36
CA SER A 398 10.47 7.18 3.30
C SER A 398 9.71 6.09 2.57
N MET A 399 8.51 5.79 3.06
CA MET A 399 7.55 4.96 2.33
C MET A 399 7.01 5.71 1.10
N TYR A 400 6.60 4.97 0.08
CA TYR A 400 5.87 5.56 -1.04
C TYR A 400 4.45 5.92 -0.57
N VAL A 401 4.11 7.21 -0.63
CA VAL A 401 2.77 7.71 -0.30
C VAL A 401 2.10 8.13 -1.61
N PRO A 402 1.04 7.44 -2.06
CA PRO A 402 0.30 7.85 -3.25
C PRO A 402 -0.46 9.16 -3.01
N GLU A 403 -0.66 9.93 -4.07
CA GLU A 403 -1.44 11.17 -3.99
C GLU A 403 -2.94 10.87 -3.91
N PRO A 404 -3.72 11.61 -3.08
CA PRO A 404 -5.15 11.40 -2.93
C PRO A 404 -5.91 11.73 -4.23
N VAL A 405 -6.93 10.95 -4.55
CA VAL A 405 -7.67 11.06 -5.83
C VAL A 405 -9.09 11.63 -5.67
N ILE A 406 -9.66 11.55 -4.46
CA ILE A 406 -10.99 12.07 -4.14
C ILE A 406 -10.87 13.18 -3.09
N SER A 407 -11.72 14.20 -3.19
CA SER A 407 -11.89 15.22 -2.14
C SER A 407 -13.35 15.39 -1.80
N LEU A 408 -13.64 15.67 -0.53
CA LEU A 408 -14.98 15.83 0.00
C LEU A 408 -15.00 17.02 0.95
N ALA A 409 -15.96 17.92 0.77
CA ALA A 409 -16.21 18.98 1.74
C ALA A 409 -16.98 18.41 2.92
N ILE A 410 -16.55 18.73 4.14
CA ILE A 410 -17.23 18.35 5.37
C ILE A 410 -17.56 19.60 6.19
N ALA A 411 -18.76 19.61 6.78
CA ALA A 411 -19.20 20.66 7.67
C ALA A 411 -19.68 20.06 8.99
N PRO A 412 -19.24 20.58 10.15
CA PRO A 412 -19.72 20.12 11.45
C PRO A 412 -21.18 20.56 11.65
N LYS A 413 -21.99 19.70 12.27
CA LYS A 413 -23.40 20.02 12.54
C LYS A 413 -23.56 21.08 13.64
N ASP A 414 -22.65 21.11 14.61
CA ASP A 414 -22.65 22.02 15.75
C ASP A 414 -21.22 22.38 16.21
N HIS A 415 -21.09 23.41 17.04
CA HIS A 415 -19.80 23.89 17.56
C HIS A 415 -19.05 22.83 18.40
N LYS A 416 -19.76 21.90 19.04
CA LYS A 416 -19.13 20.78 19.74
C LYS A 416 -18.47 19.82 18.75
N SER A 417 -19.17 19.48 17.68
CA SER A 417 -18.66 18.65 16.58
C SER A 417 -17.51 19.34 15.87
N GLU A 418 -17.50 20.68 15.75
CA GLU A 418 -16.40 21.44 15.17
C GLU A 418 -15.09 21.22 15.95
N ILE A 419 -15.09 21.41 17.28
CA ILE A 419 -13.91 21.19 18.12
C ILE A 419 -13.43 19.73 18.03
N ASN A 420 -14.37 18.77 18.08
CA ASN A 420 -14.04 17.35 18.03
C ASN A 420 -13.55 16.91 16.64
N MET A 421 -14.12 17.48 15.56
CA MET A 421 -13.69 17.29 14.19
C MET A 421 -12.24 17.76 14.00
N SER A 422 -11.88 18.96 14.47
CA SER A 422 -10.50 19.44 14.37
C SER A 422 -9.49 18.53 15.10
N LYS A 423 -9.89 17.94 16.24
CA LYS A 423 -9.06 16.96 16.96
C LYS A 423 -8.92 15.65 16.15
N ALA A 424 -10.02 15.16 15.59
CA ALA A 424 -10.03 13.94 14.78
C ALA A 424 -9.17 14.10 13.51
N LEU A 425 -9.36 15.19 12.75
CA LEU A 425 -8.62 15.44 11.51
C LEU A 425 -7.10 15.52 11.74
N ASN A 426 -6.66 16.27 12.76
CA ASN A 426 -5.24 16.36 13.11
C ASN A 426 -4.64 14.99 13.47
N ARG A 427 -5.42 14.10 14.08
CA ARG A 427 -4.98 12.74 14.39
C ARG A 427 -4.94 11.88 13.13
N PHE A 428 -6.00 11.86 12.35
CA PHE A 428 -6.08 11.03 11.14
C PHE A 428 -4.99 11.40 10.14
N SER A 429 -4.63 12.68 9.99
CA SER A 429 -3.49 13.07 9.14
C SER A 429 -2.11 12.66 9.70
N LYS A 430 -1.96 12.43 11.01
CA LYS A 430 -0.75 11.84 11.59
C LYS A 430 -0.72 10.31 11.43
N GLU A 431 -1.89 9.69 11.49
CA GLU A 431 -2.10 8.25 11.36
C GLU A 431 -1.90 7.80 9.91
N ASP A 432 -2.39 8.55 8.94
CA ASP A 432 -2.40 8.20 7.52
C ASP A 432 -1.95 9.38 6.64
N PRO A 433 -0.77 9.28 6.00
CA PRO A 433 -0.25 10.35 5.15
C PRO A 433 -1.02 10.55 3.84
N THR A 434 -1.87 9.59 3.43
CA THR A 434 -2.77 9.75 2.28
C THR A 434 -4.04 10.51 2.63
N PHE A 435 -4.36 10.66 3.92
CA PHE A 435 -5.49 11.46 4.37
C PHE A 435 -5.08 12.92 4.57
N LYS A 436 -5.30 13.74 3.54
CA LYS A 436 -4.96 15.17 3.56
C LYS A 436 -6.18 16.00 3.94
N THR A 437 -5.97 17.02 4.77
CA THR A 437 -7.03 17.95 5.18
C THR A 437 -6.56 19.37 4.95
N HIS A 438 -7.43 20.22 4.41
CA HIS A 438 -7.17 21.65 4.31
C HIS A 438 -8.47 22.45 4.41
N VAL A 439 -8.37 23.70 4.81
CA VAL A 439 -9.50 24.64 4.77
C VAL A 439 -9.41 25.40 3.46
N ASN A 440 -10.52 25.52 2.75
CA ASN A 440 -10.59 26.32 1.55
C ASN A 440 -10.69 27.80 1.93
N ASP A 441 -9.70 28.61 1.52
CA ASP A 441 -9.63 30.03 1.87
C ASP A 441 -10.79 30.88 1.29
N GLU A 442 -11.44 30.41 0.21
CA GLU A 442 -12.53 31.14 -0.47
C GLU A 442 -13.90 30.80 0.14
N THR A 443 -14.14 29.54 0.50
CA THR A 443 -15.44 29.10 1.05
C THR A 443 -15.45 28.96 2.57
N GLY A 444 -14.27 28.91 3.20
CA GLY A 444 -14.11 28.57 4.63
C GLY A 444 -14.46 27.11 4.96
N GLU A 445 -14.78 26.29 3.96
CA GLU A 445 -15.14 24.89 4.17
C GLU A 445 -13.91 24.03 4.43
N THR A 446 -14.06 23.02 5.28
CA THR A 446 -13.01 22.01 5.51
C THR A 446 -13.12 20.92 4.43
N ILE A 447 -12.03 20.69 3.71
CA ILE A 447 -11.94 19.67 2.66
C ILE A 447 -11.04 18.53 3.16
N ILE A 448 -11.55 17.31 3.06
CA ILE A 448 -10.79 16.07 3.29
C ILE A 448 -10.51 15.40 1.95
N SER A 449 -9.31 14.86 1.77
CA SER A 449 -8.88 14.17 0.56
C SER A 449 -8.34 12.78 0.90
N GLY A 450 -8.64 11.79 0.06
CA GLY A 450 -8.27 10.39 0.30
C GLY A 450 -8.14 9.55 -0.97
N MET A 451 -7.97 8.24 -0.80
CA MET A 451 -7.72 7.28 -1.88
C MET A 451 -8.99 6.78 -2.59
N GLY A 452 -10.16 6.92 -1.98
CA GLY A 452 -11.43 6.46 -2.55
C GLY A 452 -12.65 6.84 -1.71
N GLU A 453 -13.84 6.52 -2.22
CA GLU A 453 -15.12 6.81 -1.54
C GLU A 453 -15.23 6.03 -0.23
N LEU A 454 -14.87 4.74 -0.25
CA LEU A 454 -14.87 3.90 0.95
C LEU A 454 -13.87 4.41 1.99
N HIS A 455 -12.70 4.87 1.55
CA HIS A 455 -11.69 5.49 2.40
C HIS A 455 -12.28 6.66 3.22
N LEU A 456 -12.88 7.63 2.53
CA LEU A 456 -13.43 8.82 3.17
C LEU A 456 -14.64 8.50 4.05
N ASP A 457 -15.52 7.60 3.61
CA ASP A 457 -16.68 7.15 4.38
C ASP A 457 -16.27 6.53 5.72
N VAL A 458 -15.21 5.72 5.73
CA VAL A 458 -14.69 5.12 6.96
C VAL A 458 -14.19 6.20 7.91
N TYR A 459 -13.43 7.20 7.44
CA TYR A 459 -12.98 8.30 8.30
C TYR A 459 -14.13 9.15 8.84
N ILE A 460 -15.18 9.39 8.05
CA ILE A 460 -16.38 10.10 8.51
C ILE A 460 -17.09 9.32 9.61
N GLU A 461 -17.25 8.01 9.44
CA GLU A 461 -17.90 7.18 10.46
C GLU A 461 -17.01 7.06 11.72
N ARG A 462 -15.68 7.02 11.58
CA ARG A 462 -14.73 7.11 12.71
C ARG A 462 -14.85 8.45 13.44
N MET A 463 -14.97 9.59 12.75
CA MET A 463 -15.25 10.89 13.39
C MET A 463 -16.53 10.84 14.23
N ARG A 464 -17.58 10.21 13.70
CA ARG A 464 -18.86 10.08 14.38
C ARG A 464 -18.78 9.18 15.61
N ARG A 465 -18.16 7.99 15.50
CA ARG A 465 -18.13 6.98 16.57
C ARG A 465 -17.06 7.27 17.62
N GLU A 466 -15.82 7.54 17.20
CA GLU A 466 -14.69 7.73 18.11
C GLU A 466 -14.69 9.13 18.75
N TYR A 467 -15.07 10.16 17.98
CA TYR A 467 -14.98 11.56 18.42
C TYR A 467 -16.34 12.21 18.70
N SER A 468 -17.45 11.49 18.49
CA SER A 468 -18.80 12.06 18.60
C SER A 468 -18.97 13.33 17.75
N ALA A 469 -18.24 13.44 16.64
CA ALA A 469 -18.29 14.57 15.73
C ALA A 469 -19.23 14.24 14.57
N ILE A 470 -20.41 14.85 14.57
CA ILE A 470 -21.40 14.64 13.50
C ILE A 470 -21.09 15.65 12.40
N VAL A 471 -20.66 15.15 11.24
CA VAL A 471 -20.36 15.96 10.06
C VAL A 471 -21.34 15.66 8.94
N THR A 472 -21.72 16.69 8.19
CA THR A 472 -22.45 16.57 6.93
C THR A 472 -21.47 16.64 5.77
N THR A 473 -21.69 15.83 4.76
CA THR A 473 -20.83 15.74 3.58
C THR A 473 -21.40 16.51 2.41
N GLY A 474 -20.55 17.25 1.70
CA GLY A 474 -20.87 17.87 0.42
C GLY A 474 -20.77 16.86 -0.73
N ALA A 475 -20.96 17.32 -1.97
CA ALA A 475 -20.72 16.48 -3.14
C ALA A 475 -19.20 16.21 -3.29
N PRO A 476 -18.79 14.96 -3.61
CA PRO A 476 -17.41 14.65 -3.93
C PRO A 476 -16.90 15.52 -5.08
N GLN A 477 -15.68 16.05 -4.93
CA GLN A 477 -14.98 16.78 -5.96
C GLN A 477 -13.80 15.95 -6.47
N VAL A 478 -13.70 15.85 -7.79
CA VAL A 478 -12.61 15.15 -8.47
C VAL A 478 -11.39 16.07 -8.54
N ALA A 479 -10.21 15.53 -8.26
CA ALA A 479 -8.94 16.25 -8.39
C ALA A 479 -8.54 16.39 -9.87
N TYR A 480 -9.17 17.33 -10.59
CA TYR A 480 -8.78 17.70 -11.96
C TYR A 480 -7.38 18.33 -11.98
N ARG A 481 -6.68 18.18 -13.10
CA ARG A 481 -5.39 18.80 -13.38
C ARG A 481 -5.48 19.61 -14.67
N GLU A 482 -4.60 20.57 -14.85
CA GLU A 482 -4.41 21.22 -16.15
C GLU A 482 -3.04 20.85 -16.73
N THR A 483 -2.96 20.77 -18.05
CA THR A 483 -1.69 20.66 -18.77
C THR A 483 -1.75 21.43 -20.08
N ILE A 484 -0.62 21.59 -20.76
CA ILE A 484 -0.53 22.23 -22.07
C ILE A 484 -0.40 21.18 -23.17
N THR A 485 -0.77 21.53 -24.41
CA THR A 485 -0.75 20.58 -25.55
C THR A 485 0.29 20.92 -26.60
N GLN A 486 0.75 22.17 -26.63
CA GLN A 486 1.72 22.64 -27.62
C GLN A 486 2.78 23.52 -26.99
N ARG A 487 3.95 23.56 -27.63
CA ARG A 487 5.03 24.49 -27.26
C ARG A 487 4.61 25.94 -27.51
N ALA A 488 4.93 26.82 -26.57
CA ALA A 488 4.68 28.26 -26.70
C ALA A 488 5.85 29.07 -26.15
N GLU A 489 6.26 30.08 -26.90
CA GLU A 489 7.36 30.98 -26.54
C GLU A 489 6.86 32.16 -25.70
N PHE A 490 7.70 32.62 -24.79
CA PHE A 490 7.44 33.77 -23.94
C PHE A 490 8.64 34.71 -23.92
N ASP A 491 8.35 36.00 -23.85
CA ASP A 491 9.31 37.06 -23.61
C ASP A 491 8.59 38.16 -22.81
N TYR A 492 8.83 38.18 -21.51
CA TYR A 492 8.09 39.04 -20.58
C TYR A 492 9.04 39.95 -19.83
N ILE A 493 8.69 41.23 -19.78
CA ILE A 493 9.42 42.26 -19.05
C ILE A 493 8.56 42.75 -17.89
N HIS A 494 8.98 42.45 -16.65
CA HIS A 494 8.42 43.05 -15.46
C HIS A 494 9.16 44.34 -15.15
N LYS A 495 8.49 45.48 -15.29
CA LYS A 495 9.00 46.80 -14.90
C LYS A 495 7.98 47.53 -14.03
N LYS A 496 8.31 47.78 -12.77
CA LYS A 496 7.52 48.63 -11.86
C LYS A 496 8.41 49.70 -11.24
N GLN A 497 7.96 50.94 -11.32
CA GLN A 497 8.62 52.08 -10.70
C GLN A 497 7.67 52.66 -9.65
N THR A 498 7.70 52.10 -8.44
CA THR A 498 7.12 52.72 -7.25
C THR A 498 8.16 53.68 -6.65
N GLY A 499 7.78 54.65 -5.82
CA GLY A 499 8.67 55.71 -5.30
C GLY A 499 9.86 55.28 -4.42
N GLY A 500 10.27 54.00 -4.44
CA GLY A 500 11.45 53.41 -3.80
C GLY A 500 12.34 52.66 -4.81
N SER A 501 13.06 51.62 -4.39
CA SER A 501 13.86 50.76 -5.30
C SER A 501 12.97 50.16 -6.40
N GLY A 502 13.35 50.33 -7.66
CA GLY A 502 12.57 49.83 -8.79
C GLY A 502 12.55 48.30 -8.83
N GLN A 503 11.62 47.74 -9.60
CA GLN A 503 11.62 46.31 -9.94
C GLN A 503 11.81 46.16 -11.44
N TYR A 504 12.87 45.45 -11.83
CA TYR A 504 13.16 45.09 -13.20
C TYR A 504 13.58 43.62 -13.32
N GLY A 505 12.93 42.90 -14.23
CA GLY A 505 13.37 41.57 -14.66
C GLY A 505 12.72 41.20 -15.98
N ARG A 506 13.53 40.74 -16.94
CA ARG A 506 13.04 40.14 -18.19
C ARG A 506 13.38 38.66 -18.22
N VAL A 507 12.40 37.84 -18.57
CA VAL A 507 12.55 36.40 -18.74
C VAL A 507 12.03 36.01 -20.13
N ALA A 508 12.83 35.23 -20.87
CA ALA A 508 12.48 34.77 -22.21
C ALA A 508 12.85 33.29 -22.39
N GLY A 509 12.01 32.57 -23.12
CA GLY A 509 12.11 31.12 -23.24
C GLY A 509 10.87 30.50 -23.85
N TYR A 510 10.62 29.24 -23.52
CA TYR A 510 9.43 28.54 -23.97
C TYR A 510 8.93 27.54 -22.93
N ILE A 511 7.63 27.23 -23.01
CA ILE A 511 7.01 26.14 -22.29
C ILE A 511 6.60 25.04 -23.26
N GLU A 512 6.75 23.77 -22.87
CA GLU A 512 6.36 22.61 -23.66
C GLU A 512 5.79 21.49 -22.78
N PRO A 513 4.89 20.64 -23.30
CA PRO A 513 4.35 19.52 -22.55
C PRO A 513 5.45 18.48 -22.24
N CYS A 514 5.38 17.90 -21.04
CA CYS A 514 6.28 16.86 -20.59
C CYS A 514 5.49 15.70 -19.95
N SER A 515 5.88 14.47 -20.26
CA SER A 515 5.30 13.25 -19.70
C SER A 515 6.12 12.62 -18.57
N GLU A 516 7.37 13.06 -18.36
CA GLU A 516 8.32 12.41 -17.44
C GLU A 516 8.22 12.93 -16.01
N ALA A 517 7.81 14.18 -15.81
CA ALA A 517 7.65 14.78 -14.49
C ALA A 517 6.57 15.87 -14.48
N ASP A 518 6.07 16.19 -13.29
CA ASP A 518 5.03 17.22 -13.11
C ASP A 518 5.51 18.63 -13.50
N PHE A 519 6.78 18.92 -13.24
CA PHE A 519 7.41 20.20 -13.58
C PHE A 519 8.91 20.01 -13.80
N ILE A 520 9.40 20.39 -14.97
CA ILE A 520 10.82 20.41 -15.30
C ILE A 520 11.22 21.85 -15.58
N PHE A 521 12.24 22.35 -14.89
CA PHE A 521 12.85 23.64 -15.19
C PHE A 521 14.23 23.40 -15.79
N ASP A 522 14.43 23.88 -17.02
CA ASP A 522 15.70 23.77 -17.74
C ASP A 522 16.27 25.17 -18.00
N ASN A 523 17.53 25.36 -17.63
CA ASN A 523 18.21 26.63 -17.77
C ASN A 523 19.22 26.55 -18.92
N GLN A 524 18.92 27.25 -20.02
CA GLN A 524 19.77 27.36 -21.20
C GLN A 524 20.35 28.78 -21.38
N VAL A 525 20.27 29.62 -20.34
CA VAL A 525 20.81 30.98 -20.37
C VAL A 525 22.34 30.94 -20.54
N THR A 526 22.84 31.61 -21.58
CA THR A 526 24.27 31.76 -21.87
C THR A 526 24.69 33.23 -21.76
N GLY A 527 25.94 33.49 -21.36
CA GLY A 527 26.49 34.86 -21.33
C GLY A 527 26.04 35.76 -20.18
N GLY A 528 25.32 35.25 -19.17
CA GLY A 528 24.98 35.98 -17.95
C GLY A 528 23.87 37.04 -18.10
N SER A 529 23.02 36.93 -19.13
CA SER A 529 21.89 37.85 -19.36
C SER A 529 20.89 37.86 -18.19
N VAL A 530 20.74 36.70 -17.54
CA VAL A 530 20.18 36.57 -16.18
C VAL A 530 21.31 36.14 -15.24
N PRO A 531 21.62 36.92 -14.18
CA PRO A 531 22.60 36.52 -13.17
C PRO A 531 22.24 35.16 -12.53
N THR A 532 23.23 34.27 -12.37
CA THR A 532 23.03 32.90 -11.89
C THR A 532 22.32 32.83 -10.54
N GLN A 533 22.54 33.83 -9.68
CA GLN A 533 21.87 33.97 -8.38
C GLN A 533 20.34 34.15 -8.46
N TYR A 534 19.81 34.65 -9.58
CA TYR A 534 18.38 34.90 -9.78
C TYR A 534 17.65 33.77 -10.51
N ILE A 535 18.36 32.77 -11.03
CA ILE A 535 17.78 31.62 -11.73
C ILE A 535 16.86 30.79 -10.79
N PRO A 536 17.26 30.47 -9.54
CA PRO A 536 16.37 29.81 -8.59
C PRO A 536 15.11 30.64 -8.28
N ALA A 537 15.20 31.97 -8.35
CA ALA A 537 14.04 32.85 -8.16
C ALA A 537 13.07 32.76 -9.34
N CYS A 538 13.56 32.67 -10.59
CA CYS A 538 12.73 32.40 -11.76
C CYS A 538 12.01 31.05 -11.63
N GLU A 539 12.75 29.98 -11.28
CA GLU A 539 12.19 28.63 -11.07
C GLU A 539 11.08 28.65 -10.01
N LYS A 540 11.35 29.29 -8.86
CA LYS A 540 10.35 29.45 -7.79
C LYS A 540 9.12 30.21 -8.26
N GLY A 541 9.30 31.23 -9.12
CA GLY A 541 8.21 31.99 -9.73
C GLY A 541 7.31 31.11 -10.61
N PHE A 542 7.89 30.31 -11.50
CA PHE A 542 7.16 29.36 -12.33
C PHE A 542 6.49 28.26 -11.50
N ARG A 543 7.21 27.66 -10.55
CA ARG A 543 6.67 26.61 -9.66
C ARG A 543 5.45 27.08 -8.87
N ASN A 544 5.47 28.33 -8.37
CA ASN A 544 4.32 28.90 -7.67
C ASN A 544 3.08 29.04 -8.56
N CYS A 545 3.25 29.27 -9.87
CA CYS A 545 2.15 29.30 -10.82
C CYS A 545 1.57 27.91 -11.14
N MET A 546 2.30 26.83 -10.86
CA MET A 546 1.78 25.47 -11.07
C MET A 546 0.68 25.12 -10.06
N ALA A 547 0.64 25.77 -8.89
CA ALA A 547 -0.34 25.45 -7.86
C ALA A 547 -1.79 25.78 -8.26
N LYS A 548 -2.00 26.86 -9.03
CA LYS A 548 -3.32 27.35 -9.44
C LYS A 548 -3.27 27.82 -10.89
N GLY A 549 -3.91 27.06 -11.79
CA GLY A 549 -4.02 27.39 -13.21
C GLY A 549 -4.69 28.75 -13.44
N PRO A 550 -4.21 29.59 -14.38
CA PRO A 550 -4.75 30.95 -14.60
C PRO A 550 -6.25 31.01 -14.94
N LYS A 551 -6.80 29.95 -15.54
CA LYS A 551 -8.19 29.95 -16.05
C LYS A 551 -9.13 29.14 -15.16
N LEU A 552 -8.83 27.86 -14.94
CA LEU A 552 -9.72 26.93 -14.24
C LEU A 552 -9.28 26.63 -12.82
N GLU A 553 -8.14 27.19 -12.40
CA GLU A 553 -7.65 27.15 -11.02
C GLU A 553 -7.28 25.76 -10.50
N PHE A 554 -7.13 24.79 -11.40
CA PHE A 554 -6.61 23.48 -11.03
C PHE A 554 -5.08 23.49 -11.03
N PRO A 555 -4.44 22.58 -10.27
CA PRO A 555 -3.00 22.41 -10.33
C PRO A 555 -2.55 22.04 -11.75
N VAL A 556 -1.51 22.71 -12.22
CA VAL A 556 -0.91 22.52 -13.54
C VAL A 556 0.20 21.48 -13.43
N THR A 557 0.18 20.46 -14.27
CA THR A 557 1.14 19.34 -14.27
C THR A 557 1.62 19.00 -15.68
N GLY A 558 2.79 18.38 -15.77
CA GLY A 558 3.39 17.93 -17.04
C GLY A 558 3.90 19.08 -17.90
N ILE A 559 4.54 20.09 -17.29
CA ILE A 559 5.12 21.23 -18.02
C ILE A 559 6.64 21.24 -17.87
N ARG A 560 7.33 21.35 -19.00
CA ARG A 560 8.74 21.75 -19.05
C ARG A 560 8.84 23.23 -19.39
N VAL A 561 9.52 23.99 -18.55
CA VAL A 561 9.84 25.40 -18.75
C VAL A 561 11.32 25.52 -19.07
N VAL A 562 11.64 26.08 -20.23
CA VAL A 562 13.02 26.31 -20.64
C VAL A 562 13.28 27.80 -20.67
N LEU A 563 14.25 28.25 -19.86
CA LEU A 563 14.70 29.63 -19.82
C LEU A 563 15.92 29.78 -20.75
N ASN A 564 15.77 30.54 -21.83
CA ASN A 564 16.83 30.68 -22.85
C ASN A 564 17.57 32.02 -22.73
N ASP A 565 16.84 33.08 -22.38
CA ASP A 565 17.37 34.43 -22.36
C ASP A 565 16.64 35.29 -21.33
N GLY A 566 17.14 36.49 -21.08
CA GLY A 566 16.53 37.45 -20.18
C GLY A 566 17.30 38.75 -20.11
N ALA A 567 16.94 39.61 -19.17
CA ALA A 567 17.70 40.81 -18.89
C ALA A 567 17.56 41.19 -17.42
N SER A 568 18.65 41.74 -16.88
CA SER A 568 18.71 42.29 -15.54
C SER A 568 19.13 43.76 -15.58
N HIS A 569 18.85 44.47 -14.49
CA HIS A 569 19.30 45.83 -14.25
C HIS A 569 20.10 45.83 -12.94
N SER A 570 21.23 46.54 -12.91
CA SER A 570 22.18 46.48 -11.80
C SER A 570 21.62 46.97 -10.45
N VAL A 571 20.61 47.83 -10.48
CA VAL A 571 20.03 48.45 -9.27
C VAL A 571 18.60 47.97 -8.98
N ASP A 572 17.82 47.67 -10.03
CA ASP A 572 16.38 47.39 -9.89
C ASP A 572 16.04 45.90 -9.98
N SER A 573 17.02 45.03 -10.26
CA SER A 573 16.81 43.58 -10.26
C SER A 573 17.00 42.98 -8.87
N SER A 574 16.02 42.17 -8.48
CA SER A 574 15.99 41.42 -7.22
C SER A 574 15.29 40.08 -7.43
N ASP A 575 15.43 39.15 -6.48
CA ASP A 575 14.70 37.87 -6.46
C ASP A 575 13.19 38.06 -6.64
N MET A 576 12.62 39.07 -6.00
CA MET A 576 11.18 39.37 -6.11
C MET A 576 10.80 39.84 -7.51
N ALA A 577 11.66 40.61 -8.18
CA ALA A 577 11.42 41.10 -9.54
C ALA A 577 11.44 39.95 -10.55
N PHE A 578 12.39 39.01 -10.43
CA PHE A 578 12.47 37.83 -11.29
C PHE A 578 11.35 36.81 -11.03
N GLN A 579 10.94 36.63 -9.77
CA GLN A 579 9.73 35.85 -9.45
C GLN A 579 8.48 36.48 -10.08
N ALA A 580 8.35 37.81 -10.03
CA ALA A 580 7.22 38.50 -10.65
C ALA A 580 7.26 38.41 -12.19
N ALA A 581 8.44 38.51 -12.79
CA ALA A 581 8.64 38.34 -14.23
C ALA A 581 8.26 36.92 -14.69
N ALA A 582 8.69 35.88 -13.96
CA ALA A 582 8.31 34.50 -14.24
C ALA A 582 6.80 34.27 -14.14
N ARG A 583 6.14 34.82 -13.10
CA ARG A 583 4.67 34.74 -12.97
C ARG A 583 3.95 35.44 -14.13
N GLY A 584 4.40 36.64 -14.52
CA GLY A 584 3.83 37.39 -15.64
C GLY A 584 4.01 36.67 -16.97
N ALA A 585 5.21 36.12 -17.21
CA ALA A 585 5.51 35.30 -18.38
C ALA A 585 4.57 34.10 -18.48
N PHE A 586 4.40 33.36 -17.38
CA PHE A 586 3.52 32.20 -17.33
C PHE A 586 2.07 32.55 -17.66
N ILE A 587 1.53 33.62 -17.06
CA ILE A 587 0.15 34.06 -17.31
C ILE A 587 -0.06 34.43 -18.79
N GLU A 588 0.93 35.05 -19.44
CA GLU A 588 0.84 35.43 -20.86
C GLU A 588 0.97 34.23 -21.80
N VAL A 589 1.87 33.29 -21.50
CA VAL A 589 2.17 32.16 -22.39
C VAL A 589 1.19 31.01 -22.25
N TYR A 590 0.61 30.83 -21.07
CA TYR A 590 -0.24 29.68 -20.77
C TYR A 590 -1.45 29.55 -21.71
N PRO A 591 -2.20 30.62 -22.06
CA PRO A 591 -3.26 30.53 -23.06
C PRO A 591 -2.75 30.20 -24.47
N LYS A 592 -1.54 30.67 -24.82
CA LYS A 592 -0.91 30.39 -26.12
C LYS A 592 -0.52 28.92 -26.26
N ALA A 593 -0.28 28.22 -25.15
CA ALA A 593 0.08 26.80 -25.12
C ALA A 593 -1.11 25.82 -25.21
N LYS A 594 -2.33 26.32 -25.46
CA LYS A 594 -3.59 25.56 -25.53
C LYS A 594 -3.76 24.62 -24.33
N PRO A 595 -4.08 25.17 -23.14
CA PRO A 595 -4.23 24.38 -21.94
C PRO A 595 -5.50 23.51 -22.03
N ILE A 596 -5.38 22.27 -21.54
CA ILE A 596 -6.46 21.30 -21.46
C ILE A 596 -6.64 20.85 -20.01
N VAL A 597 -7.85 20.42 -19.69
CA VAL A 597 -8.17 19.79 -18.40
C VAL A 597 -7.98 18.29 -18.53
N GLN A 598 -7.37 17.70 -17.51
CA GLN A 598 -7.26 16.27 -17.35
C GLN A 598 -8.10 15.80 -16.16
N GLU A 599 -8.78 14.67 -16.34
CA GLU A 599 -9.47 13.94 -15.27
C GLU A 599 -8.71 12.67 -14.92
N PRO A 600 -8.76 12.22 -13.65
CA PRO A 600 -8.20 10.94 -13.25
C PRO A 600 -9.04 9.80 -13.82
N ILE A 601 -8.38 8.90 -14.53
CA ILE A 601 -8.94 7.66 -15.04
C ILE A 601 -8.57 6.53 -14.10
N MET A 602 -9.59 5.77 -13.72
CA MET A 602 -9.46 4.60 -12.89
C MET A 602 -9.40 3.35 -13.78
N LYS A 603 -8.45 2.45 -13.51
CA LYS A 603 -8.54 1.07 -14.00
C LYS A 603 -9.54 0.34 -13.13
N VAL A 604 -10.68 -0.02 -13.71
CA VAL A 604 -11.79 -0.69 -13.04
C VAL A 604 -11.81 -2.15 -13.47
N VAL A 605 -11.75 -3.05 -12.49
CA VAL A 605 -11.89 -4.49 -12.70
C VAL A 605 -13.17 -4.94 -12.03
N VAL A 606 -14.11 -5.44 -12.85
CA VAL A 606 -15.40 -5.96 -12.38
C VAL A 606 -15.40 -7.46 -12.49
N GLU A 607 -15.71 -8.12 -11.37
CA GLU A 607 -15.92 -9.56 -11.30
C GLU A 607 -17.41 -9.82 -11.19
N THR A 608 -17.96 -10.52 -12.17
CA THR A 608 -19.39 -10.79 -12.26
C THR A 608 -19.64 -12.20 -12.80
N PRO A 609 -20.72 -12.88 -12.39
CA PRO A 609 -21.17 -14.07 -13.10
C PRO A 609 -21.36 -13.80 -14.60
N ALA A 610 -21.04 -14.79 -15.45
CA ALA A 610 -21.14 -14.67 -16.91
C ALA A 610 -22.56 -14.26 -17.37
N GLU A 611 -23.60 -14.66 -16.63
CA GLU A 611 -25.00 -14.28 -16.87
C GLU A 611 -25.26 -12.76 -16.87
N TYR A 612 -24.45 -11.97 -16.15
CA TYR A 612 -24.61 -10.50 -16.07
C TYR A 612 -23.53 -9.72 -16.84
N GLN A 613 -22.61 -10.40 -17.55
CA GLN A 613 -21.51 -9.77 -18.28
C GLN A 613 -21.99 -8.62 -19.17
N GLY A 614 -23.03 -8.86 -19.99
CA GLY A 614 -23.57 -7.85 -20.92
C GLY A 614 -24.14 -6.61 -20.21
N ALA A 615 -24.81 -6.80 -19.07
CA ALA A 615 -25.36 -5.69 -18.28
C ALA A 615 -24.26 -4.84 -17.65
N VAL A 616 -23.20 -5.48 -17.14
CA VAL A 616 -22.03 -4.81 -16.56
C VAL A 616 -21.27 -4.02 -17.63
N MET A 617 -20.98 -4.63 -18.78
CA MET A 617 -20.31 -3.94 -19.90
C MET A 617 -21.13 -2.75 -20.39
N GLY A 618 -22.45 -2.90 -20.49
CA GLY A 618 -23.37 -1.81 -20.84
C GLY A 618 -23.28 -0.64 -19.85
N SER A 619 -23.26 -0.94 -18.54
CA SER A 619 -23.15 0.09 -17.50
C SER A 619 -21.80 0.82 -17.52
N LEU A 620 -20.70 0.10 -17.76
CA LEU A 620 -19.38 0.71 -17.90
C LEU A 620 -19.31 1.63 -19.12
N ASN A 621 -19.85 1.20 -20.26
CA ASN A 621 -19.90 2.03 -21.47
C ASN A 621 -20.75 3.30 -21.28
N GLN A 622 -21.88 3.21 -20.58
CA GLN A 622 -22.71 4.39 -20.23
C GLN A 622 -21.94 5.43 -19.41
N ARG A 623 -20.94 4.99 -18.64
CA ARG A 623 -20.08 5.81 -17.79
C ARG A 623 -18.78 6.26 -18.47
N ARG A 624 -18.76 6.29 -19.81
CA ARG A 624 -17.56 6.61 -20.61
C ARG A 624 -16.39 5.65 -20.34
N GLY A 625 -16.69 4.44 -19.87
CA GLY A 625 -15.70 3.40 -19.66
C GLY A 625 -15.20 2.83 -20.99
N MET A 626 -13.89 2.71 -21.12
CA MET A 626 -13.25 2.01 -22.23
C MET A 626 -12.93 0.59 -21.78
N ILE A 627 -13.60 -0.41 -22.35
CA ILE A 627 -13.30 -1.82 -22.06
C ILE A 627 -11.94 -2.18 -22.68
N LEU A 628 -11.02 -2.66 -21.84
CA LEU A 628 -9.71 -3.16 -22.28
C LEU A 628 -9.79 -4.63 -22.68
N GLY A 629 -10.57 -5.41 -21.94
CA GLY A 629 -10.78 -6.82 -22.20
C GLY A 629 -11.83 -7.42 -21.27
N ALA A 630 -12.39 -8.56 -21.68
CA ALA A 630 -13.20 -9.42 -20.85
C ALA A 630 -12.62 -10.83 -20.92
N GLN A 631 -12.41 -11.45 -19.77
CA GLN A 631 -11.90 -12.81 -19.66
C GLN A 631 -12.93 -13.65 -18.91
N ASP A 632 -13.34 -14.76 -19.52
CA ASP A 632 -14.20 -15.72 -18.88
C ASP A 632 -13.35 -16.71 -18.08
N GLU A 633 -13.51 -16.69 -16.75
CA GLU A 633 -12.87 -17.61 -15.82
C GLU A 633 -13.92 -18.58 -15.24
N GLY A 634 -14.37 -19.52 -16.09
CA GLY A 634 -15.34 -20.56 -15.71
C GLY A 634 -16.75 -20.01 -15.56
N VAL A 635 -17.26 -19.94 -14.32
CA VAL A 635 -18.61 -19.44 -14.00
C VAL A 635 -18.62 -17.90 -13.83
N MET A 636 -17.44 -17.31 -13.63
CA MET A 636 -17.24 -15.88 -13.44
C MET A 636 -16.59 -15.26 -14.67
N CYS A 637 -16.90 -14.01 -14.94
CA CYS A 637 -16.33 -13.17 -15.97
C CYS A 637 -15.63 -11.98 -15.29
N ILE A 638 -14.39 -11.72 -15.70
CA ILE A 638 -13.60 -10.58 -15.25
C ILE A 638 -13.56 -9.56 -16.40
N ILE A 639 -14.09 -8.37 -16.15
CA ILE A 639 -14.13 -7.27 -17.13
C ILE A 639 -13.15 -6.19 -16.67
N GLU A 640 -12.11 -5.94 -17.48
CA GLU A 640 -11.17 -4.86 -17.27
C GLU A 640 -11.54 -3.64 -18.12
N SER A 641 -11.58 -2.48 -17.49
CA SER A 641 -11.95 -1.22 -18.15
C SER A 641 -11.21 -0.01 -17.57
N GLN A 642 -11.18 1.07 -18.33
CA GLN A 642 -10.70 2.37 -17.88
C GLN A 642 -11.88 3.34 -17.83
N VAL A 643 -12.22 3.82 -16.64
CA VAL A 643 -13.40 4.67 -16.42
C VAL A 643 -12.99 5.96 -15.70
N PRO A 644 -13.48 7.14 -16.09
CA PRO A 644 -13.24 8.37 -15.36
C PRO A 644 -13.77 8.31 -13.92
N LEU A 645 -12.99 8.75 -12.94
CA LEU A 645 -13.40 8.73 -11.52
C LEU A 645 -14.70 9.52 -11.29
N ALA A 646 -14.91 10.61 -12.04
CA ALA A 646 -16.13 11.41 -11.99
C ALA A 646 -17.40 10.59 -12.26
N GLU A 647 -17.27 9.55 -13.09
CA GLU A 647 -18.36 8.67 -13.48
C GLU A 647 -18.45 7.43 -12.58
N MET A 648 -17.60 7.28 -11.56
CA MET A 648 -17.59 6.10 -10.68
C MET A 648 -18.35 6.31 -9.38
N PHE A 649 -18.73 7.55 -9.04
CA PHE A 649 -19.52 7.84 -7.85
C PHE A 649 -20.85 7.06 -7.82
N GLY A 650 -21.09 6.36 -6.72
CA GLY A 650 -22.29 5.53 -6.54
C GLY A 650 -22.36 4.30 -7.46
N TYR A 651 -21.28 3.94 -8.17
CA TYR A 651 -21.29 2.78 -9.07
C TYR A 651 -21.55 1.47 -8.33
N ALA A 652 -21.08 1.33 -7.09
CA ALA A 652 -21.29 0.13 -6.25
C ALA A 652 -22.78 -0.25 -6.13
N THR A 653 -23.64 0.73 -5.88
CA THR A 653 -25.09 0.53 -5.71
C THR A 653 -25.72 0.05 -7.02
N ILE A 654 -25.33 0.66 -8.14
CA ILE A 654 -25.86 0.31 -9.46
C ILE A 654 -25.37 -1.07 -9.89
N LEU A 655 -24.09 -1.37 -9.70
CA LEU A 655 -23.51 -2.68 -10.02
C LEU A 655 -24.21 -3.80 -9.22
N ARG A 656 -24.42 -3.59 -7.92
CA ARG A 656 -25.16 -4.56 -7.09
C ARG A 656 -26.60 -4.74 -7.59
N SER A 657 -27.29 -3.67 -7.95
CA SER A 657 -28.64 -3.77 -8.51
C SER A 657 -28.68 -4.55 -9.83
N LEU A 658 -27.70 -4.35 -10.71
CA LEU A 658 -27.62 -5.01 -12.02
C LEU A 658 -27.31 -6.50 -11.91
N THR A 659 -26.58 -6.89 -10.87
CA THR A 659 -26.02 -8.24 -10.72
C THR A 659 -26.64 -9.02 -9.57
N GLN A 660 -27.76 -8.54 -9.03
CA GLN A 660 -28.42 -9.09 -7.84
C GLN A 660 -27.46 -9.24 -6.63
N GLY A 661 -26.49 -8.33 -6.52
CA GLY A 661 -25.47 -8.31 -5.48
C GLY A 661 -24.34 -9.33 -5.67
N LYS A 662 -24.29 -10.04 -6.81
CA LYS A 662 -23.29 -11.09 -7.07
C LYS A 662 -21.99 -10.57 -7.68
N ALA A 663 -21.95 -9.33 -8.18
CA ALA A 663 -20.73 -8.74 -8.70
C ALA A 663 -20.04 -7.83 -7.69
N GLN A 664 -18.72 -7.78 -7.82
CA GLN A 664 -17.85 -6.88 -7.09
C GLN A 664 -16.99 -6.13 -8.11
N PHE A 665 -16.63 -4.89 -7.80
CA PHE A 665 -15.64 -4.18 -8.59
C PHE A 665 -14.57 -3.62 -7.69
N THR A 666 -13.42 -3.42 -8.29
CA THR A 666 -12.31 -2.72 -7.69
C THR A 666 -11.82 -1.69 -8.67
N MET A 667 -11.23 -0.62 -8.16
CA MET A 667 -10.68 0.42 -9.01
C MET A 667 -9.37 0.94 -8.44
N GLU A 668 -8.40 1.19 -9.31
CA GLU A 668 -7.13 1.81 -8.96
C GLU A 668 -6.86 2.99 -9.89
N PHE A 669 -6.12 3.99 -9.40
CA PHE A 669 -5.71 5.10 -10.26
C PHE A 669 -4.81 4.58 -11.37
N ALA A 670 -5.16 4.87 -12.63
CA ALA A 670 -4.37 4.47 -13.78
C ALA A 670 -3.53 5.63 -14.31
N ALA A 671 -4.19 6.72 -14.70
CA ALA A 671 -3.53 7.88 -15.29
C ALA A 671 -4.49 9.08 -15.35
N TYR A 672 -3.93 10.27 -15.57
CA TYR A 672 -4.70 11.44 -15.99
C TYR A 672 -4.90 11.41 -17.52
N LYS A 673 -6.13 11.65 -17.98
CA LYS A 673 -6.44 11.80 -19.42
C LYS A 673 -7.25 13.06 -19.70
N GLN A 674 -7.16 13.55 -20.93
CA GLN A 674 -7.90 14.74 -21.37
C GLN A 674 -9.40 14.53 -21.24
N VAL A 675 -10.07 15.53 -20.64
CA VAL A 675 -11.53 15.58 -20.50
C VAL A 675 -12.17 15.88 -21.86
N PRO A 676 -13.30 15.25 -22.21
CA PRO A 676 -14.09 15.62 -23.38
C PRO A 676 -14.49 17.11 -23.36
N GLN A 677 -14.57 17.73 -24.54
CA GLN A 677 -14.79 19.18 -24.65
C GLN A 677 -16.09 19.65 -23.97
N SER A 678 -17.17 18.87 -24.06
CA SER A 678 -18.45 19.19 -23.42
C SER A 678 -18.35 19.32 -21.90
N ILE A 679 -17.61 18.41 -21.26
CA ILE A 679 -17.40 18.40 -19.81
C ILE A 679 -16.43 19.51 -19.42
N ALA A 680 -15.38 19.76 -20.22
CA ALA A 680 -14.45 20.86 -19.98
C ALA A 680 -15.17 22.22 -19.99
N GLU A 681 -16.12 22.44 -20.90
CA GLU A 681 -16.96 23.64 -20.95
C GLU A 681 -17.90 23.74 -19.74
N GLU A 682 -18.48 22.62 -19.29
CA GLU A 682 -19.32 22.59 -18.08
C GLU A 682 -18.51 22.92 -16.81
N ILE A 683 -17.31 22.34 -16.66
CA ILE A 683 -16.39 22.65 -15.55
C ILE A 683 -16.02 24.13 -15.59
N ALA A 684 -15.67 24.67 -16.76
CA ALA A 684 -15.35 26.08 -16.93
C ALA A 684 -16.51 26.99 -16.52
N LYS A 685 -17.74 26.62 -16.87
CA LYS A 685 -18.95 27.36 -16.47
C LYS A 685 -19.15 27.30 -14.95
N LYS A 686 -19.03 26.13 -14.31
CA LYS A 686 -19.14 25.97 -12.85
C LYS A 686 -18.10 26.78 -12.09
N VAL A 687 -16.85 26.81 -12.57
CA VAL A 687 -15.78 27.63 -11.99
C VAL A 687 -16.10 29.12 -12.15
N ALA A 688 -16.56 29.55 -13.32
CA ALA A 688 -16.97 30.95 -13.55
C ALA A 688 -18.15 31.38 -12.66
N GLU A 689 -19.14 30.52 -12.47
CA GLU A 689 -20.28 30.76 -11.58
C GLU A 689 -19.87 30.83 -10.10
N LYS A 690 -18.92 29.99 -9.66
CA LYS A 690 -18.33 30.09 -8.32
C LYS A 690 -17.62 31.44 -8.12
N LYS A 691 -16.82 31.89 -9.09
CA LYS A 691 -16.13 33.19 -9.03
C LYS A 691 -17.11 34.36 -8.91
N GLN A 692 -18.27 34.30 -9.59
CA GLN A 692 -19.31 35.33 -9.51
C GLN A 692 -20.09 35.33 -8.19
N LYS A 693 -20.09 34.24 -7.42
CA LYS A 693 -20.74 34.17 -6.10
C LYS A 693 -19.83 34.62 -4.96
N VAL A 694 -18.51 34.60 -5.17
CA VAL A 694 -17.48 34.96 -4.18
C VAL A 694 -17.03 36.42 -4.32
N ALA A 695 -17.17 37.00 -5.53
CA ALA A 695 -17.04 38.44 -5.79
C ALA A 695 -18.33 39.18 -5.47
#